data_AF-V4A442-F1
#
_entry.id   AF-V4A442-F1
#
_cell.length_a   1.000
_cell.length_b   1.000
_cell.length_c   1.000
_cell.angle_alpha   90.00
_cell.angle_beta   90.00
_cell.angle_gamma   90.00
#
_symmetry.space_group_name_H-M   'P 1'
#
loop_
_entity.id
_entity.type
_entity.pdbx_description
1 polymer ?
#
loop_
_entity_poly.entity_id
_entity_poly.type
_entity_poly.pdbx_seq_one_letter_code
_entity_poly.pdbx_strand_id
1 'polypeptide(L)'
;MTACQVLVNMCSLLLYDLGSSRTGSSQACTLLNDISDINPFKKNVYLTQEDAEDLIYVNDIPTSFTFSPLMSLEFVAGEFNINGQFLGFKEVTGGLLQICDHPENVLDAAFVFGTVYSRSCDLKALKLWDKIKYPTLFYDLYMKYRENSADQLHTIPINVLNYRDNRGNQVNRGGMNSWRIVKRFFLVDNEAGKDNDDLFFKGEGQTATVVRYAKSIKLTIELQSETKEGKIYMPYFTIEYGEVSRADAEEGAKISFSVSYSMSQSDFYKDFQIATGVVCSLGFLYGVYRTWVWSRRAGRVNIDFATLMNFLFFLSGSLSNCFFAVTFGISFYWLVFFKGQDAAFLVHPSGKGLEEWTILFIVAFVMKFLNVIHIIVMQCIIDIFFIDWERPIARAINNQSQDKRSRQEMPVSIWRTYFVANEWNELQGIRKLNKIFQVFAVLFFLKVVGFENVTTMDPDGSVSKSDDVYKSEMSYVFRYAIASLIYILVAIVQYIFFSFIYERFVEDKVQQFVDLCSMSNISVFIMSNARFGYYIHGRSVHGRSDTNMREMYDMMKKEEEDMCGKRGLEPDSDEQTFQMSVPLKLRAKYDQIYLPIALERTTAVGRMEQGKGRTSSSFEKSIESYSVLNKFLGAFIDHSFKDLDYKIIKKSLIENILDTEIHETYDTGVLYNDNGHSFDQVLFYGNELTLILFDILMFCMVDYAAQDFVLAGVLTYLVSELITMARTIGGKKNLASKTLVDDRFLI
;
A
#
# COMPACT_ATOMS: atom_id res chain seq x y z
N MET A 1 8.74 15.78 -60.87
CA MET A 1 8.65 15.30 -59.47
C MET A 1 8.31 16.43 -58.50
N THR A 2 8.95 17.60 -58.59
CA THR A 2 8.65 18.78 -57.75
C THR A 2 7.18 19.20 -57.74
N ALA A 3 6.50 19.23 -58.90
CA ALA A 3 5.07 19.55 -58.96
C ALA A 3 4.17 18.57 -58.15
N CYS A 4 4.52 17.28 -58.10
CA CYS A 4 3.82 16.31 -57.25
C CYS A 4 4.11 16.57 -55.76
N GLN A 5 5.35 16.92 -55.41
CA GLN A 5 5.73 17.27 -54.05
C GLN A 5 5.00 18.53 -53.56
N VAL A 6 4.83 19.53 -54.42
CA VAL A 6 3.99 20.72 -54.12
C VAL A 6 2.55 20.32 -53.85
N LEU A 7 1.98 19.44 -54.67
CA LEU A 7 0.61 18.98 -54.48
C LEU A 7 0.42 18.25 -53.13
N VAL A 8 1.41 17.45 -52.73
CA VAL A 8 1.41 16.75 -51.43
C VAL A 8 1.53 17.74 -50.28
N ASN A 9 2.40 18.75 -50.40
CA ASN A 9 2.51 19.82 -49.42
C ASN A 9 1.17 20.57 -49.26
N MET A 10 0.54 20.96 -50.37
CA MET A 10 -0.77 21.61 -50.35
C MET A 10 -1.84 20.73 -49.70
N CYS A 11 -1.83 19.42 -49.97
CA CYS A 11 -2.76 18.50 -49.33
C CYS A 11 -2.50 18.36 -47.81
N SER A 12 -1.22 18.32 -47.40
CA SER A 12 -0.87 18.30 -45.97
C SER A 12 -1.30 19.59 -45.26
N LEU A 13 -1.19 20.77 -45.89
CA LEU A 13 -1.70 22.04 -45.34
C LEU A 13 -3.24 22.05 -45.16
N LEU A 14 -3.96 21.29 -45.97
CA LEU A 14 -5.39 21.04 -45.81
C LEU A 14 -5.69 19.96 -44.77
N LEU A 15 -4.69 19.50 -44.01
CA LEU A 15 -4.78 18.41 -43.03
C LEU A 15 -5.36 17.12 -43.64
N TYR A 16 -5.12 16.91 -44.94
CA TYR A 16 -5.69 15.81 -45.72
C TYR A 16 -7.23 15.76 -45.71
N ASP A 17 -7.90 16.91 -45.55
CA ASP A 17 -9.35 17.02 -45.71
C ASP A 17 -9.73 16.80 -47.18
N LEU A 18 -10.49 15.74 -47.44
CA LEU A 18 -10.96 15.39 -48.78
C LEU A 18 -12.27 16.09 -49.18
N GLY A 19 -12.89 16.81 -48.24
CA GLY A 19 -14.07 17.63 -48.46
C GLY A 19 -15.34 16.86 -48.83
N SER A 20 -16.50 17.43 -48.50
CA SER A 20 -17.73 17.02 -49.16
C SER A 20 -17.75 17.65 -50.55
N SER A 21 -17.89 16.85 -51.60
CA SER A 21 -18.00 17.23 -53.02
C SER A 21 -19.18 18.17 -53.35
N ARG A 22 -19.28 19.34 -52.70
CA ARG A 22 -20.38 20.31 -52.85
C ARG A 22 -19.96 21.64 -53.47
N THR A 23 -18.67 21.94 -53.57
CA THR A 23 -18.17 23.11 -54.29
C THR A 23 -17.23 22.64 -55.39
N GLY A 24 -17.52 22.97 -56.65
CA GLY A 24 -16.84 22.46 -57.86
C GLY A 24 -15.39 22.91 -58.07
N SER A 25 -14.63 23.13 -57.01
CA SER A 25 -13.17 23.33 -57.01
C SER A 25 -12.51 22.03 -56.57
N SER A 26 -11.77 21.37 -57.46
CA SER A 26 -10.97 20.18 -57.13
C SER A 26 -9.95 20.54 -56.05
N GLN A 27 -10.18 20.05 -54.83
CA GLN A 27 -9.24 20.23 -53.72
C GLN A 27 -7.93 19.51 -54.03
N ALA A 28 -6.81 20.05 -53.55
CA ALA A 28 -5.46 19.50 -53.79
C ALA A 28 -5.36 18.01 -53.42
N CYS A 29 -6.04 17.59 -52.35
CA CYS A 29 -6.08 16.20 -51.91
C CYS A 29 -6.89 15.28 -52.83
N THR A 30 -8.01 15.75 -53.38
CA THR A 30 -8.79 15.00 -54.37
C THR A 30 -7.97 14.78 -55.64
N LEU A 31 -7.28 15.82 -56.11
CA LEU A 31 -6.39 15.71 -57.28
C LEU A 31 -5.22 14.76 -57.01
N LEU A 32 -4.67 14.75 -55.79
CA LEU A 32 -3.62 13.81 -55.40
C LEU A 32 -4.13 12.35 -55.44
N ASN A 33 -5.36 12.10 -54.97
CA ASN A 33 -6.00 10.80 -55.05
C ASN A 33 -6.26 10.37 -56.50
N ASP A 34 -6.82 11.25 -57.33
CA ASP A 34 -7.10 10.96 -58.75
C ASP A 34 -5.81 10.61 -59.52
N ILE A 35 -4.73 11.37 -59.30
CA ILE A 35 -3.41 11.10 -59.92
C ILE A 35 -2.84 9.77 -59.42
N SER A 36 -3.06 9.45 -58.15
CA SER A 36 -2.59 8.21 -57.54
C SER A 36 -3.34 6.99 -58.04
N ASP A 37 -4.63 7.12 -58.36
CA ASP A 37 -5.44 6.06 -58.96
C ASP A 37 -5.03 5.74 -60.40
N ILE A 38 -4.50 6.72 -61.13
CA ILE A 38 -3.97 6.55 -62.49
C ILE A 38 -2.61 5.84 -62.48
N ASN A 39 -1.80 5.98 -61.43
CA ASN A 39 -0.49 5.34 -61.32
C ASN A 39 -0.20 4.80 -59.90
N PRO A 40 -0.45 3.50 -59.65
CA PRO A 40 -0.32 2.92 -58.31
C PRO A 40 1.10 2.95 -57.76
N PHE A 41 2.15 2.97 -58.62
CA PHE A 41 3.53 3.13 -58.17
C PHE A 41 3.80 4.51 -57.55
N LYS A 42 3.08 5.55 -57.99
CA LYS A 42 3.20 6.90 -57.40
C LYS A 42 2.31 7.07 -56.18
N LYS A 43 1.22 6.28 -56.06
CA LYS A 43 0.34 6.24 -54.89
C LYS A 43 1.13 5.93 -53.62
N ASN A 44 1.92 4.86 -53.63
CA ASN A 44 2.75 4.43 -52.49
C ASN A 44 3.85 5.43 -52.09
N VAL A 45 4.21 6.39 -52.94
CA VAL A 45 5.22 7.41 -52.62
C VAL A 45 4.62 8.52 -51.75
N TYR A 46 3.32 8.79 -51.87
CA TYR A 46 2.68 9.99 -51.31
C TYR A 46 1.55 9.71 -50.33
N LEU A 47 0.88 8.56 -50.45
CA LEU A 47 -0.21 8.08 -49.60
C LEU A 47 0.03 6.58 -49.30
N THR A 48 -0.10 6.17 -48.05
CA THR A 48 -0.06 4.74 -47.69
C THR A 48 -1.44 4.12 -47.96
N GLN A 49 -1.50 3.18 -48.89
CA GLN A 49 -2.74 2.50 -49.31
C GLN A 49 -3.12 1.32 -48.40
N GLU A 50 -2.16 0.82 -47.63
CA GLU A 50 -2.33 -0.32 -46.73
C GLU A 50 -3.16 0.05 -45.51
N ASP A 51 -3.91 -0.94 -45.01
CA ASP A 51 -4.63 -0.79 -43.77
C ASP A 51 -3.63 -0.49 -42.65
N ALA A 52 -4.01 0.38 -41.71
CA ALA A 52 -3.08 0.85 -40.69
C ALA A 52 -2.53 -0.30 -39.82
N GLU A 53 -3.31 -1.36 -39.64
CA GLU A 53 -2.88 -2.57 -38.94
C GLU A 53 -1.75 -3.28 -39.68
N ASP A 54 -1.88 -3.45 -40.99
CA ASP A 54 -0.85 -4.11 -41.80
C ASP A 54 0.45 -3.32 -41.72
N LEU A 55 0.42 -1.99 -41.87
CA LEU A 55 1.61 -1.12 -41.82
C LEU A 55 2.33 -1.09 -40.47
N ILE A 56 1.56 -1.19 -39.39
CA ILE A 56 2.13 -1.07 -38.04
C ILE A 56 2.64 -2.43 -37.56
N TYR A 57 1.88 -3.51 -37.78
CA TYR A 57 2.25 -4.85 -37.33
C TYR A 57 3.17 -5.62 -38.31
N VAL A 58 3.79 -4.94 -39.29
CA VAL A 58 4.82 -5.57 -40.12
C VAL A 58 6.06 -5.91 -39.29
N ASN A 59 6.63 -7.10 -39.51
CA ASN A 59 7.85 -7.59 -38.90
C ASN A 59 9.11 -7.22 -39.71
N ASP A 60 9.20 -5.97 -40.16
CA ASP A 60 10.26 -5.51 -41.07
C ASP A 60 11.51 -4.95 -40.36
N ILE A 61 11.46 -4.80 -39.03
CA ILE A 61 12.58 -4.30 -38.24
C ILE A 61 13.33 -5.49 -37.63
N PRO A 62 14.51 -5.90 -38.18
CA PRO A 62 15.28 -7.03 -37.65
C PRO A 62 16.08 -6.68 -36.38
N THR A 63 16.12 -5.41 -35.99
CA THR A 63 16.96 -4.92 -34.88
C THR A 63 16.34 -5.30 -33.54
N SER A 64 17.12 -5.98 -32.70
CA SER A 64 16.80 -6.26 -31.31
C SER A 64 17.31 -5.13 -30.42
N PHE A 65 16.41 -4.50 -29.67
CA PHE A 65 16.75 -3.39 -28.79
C PHE A 65 17.10 -3.87 -27.36
N THR A 66 18.18 -3.31 -26.82
CA THR A 66 18.71 -3.64 -25.49
C THR A 66 18.76 -2.42 -24.57
N PHE A 67 18.72 -2.66 -23.26
CA PHE A 67 18.98 -1.63 -22.23
C PHE A 67 20.44 -1.67 -21.74
N SER A 68 21.16 -2.77 -22.00
CA SER A 68 22.57 -2.96 -21.62
C SER A 68 23.39 -3.48 -22.82
N PRO A 69 23.98 -2.61 -23.67
CA PRO A 69 24.02 -1.15 -23.58
C PRO A 69 22.69 -0.50 -23.97
N LEU A 70 22.45 0.70 -23.44
CA LEU A 70 21.26 1.49 -23.72
C LEU A 70 21.26 1.96 -25.17
N MET A 71 20.26 1.53 -25.95
CA MET A 71 20.12 1.90 -27.36
C MET A 71 19.19 3.11 -27.55
N SER A 72 19.40 3.87 -28.63
CA SER A 72 18.50 4.93 -29.07
C SER A 72 17.82 4.54 -30.39
N LEU A 73 16.64 5.12 -30.63
CA LEU A 73 15.92 5.02 -31.89
C LEU A 73 16.46 6.07 -32.86
N GLU A 74 17.07 5.62 -33.96
CA GLU A 74 17.61 6.52 -34.99
C GLU A 74 16.50 6.95 -35.96
N PHE A 75 16.00 8.17 -35.79
CA PHE A 75 15.01 8.78 -36.69
C PHE A 75 15.64 9.87 -37.57
N VAL A 76 15.27 9.86 -38.85
CA VAL A 76 15.72 10.80 -39.87
C VAL A 76 14.51 11.44 -40.54
N ALA A 77 14.48 12.77 -40.63
CA ALA A 77 13.44 13.52 -41.32
C ALA A 77 13.95 14.03 -42.67
N GLY A 78 13.20 13.75 -43.73
CA GLY A 78 13.39 14.38 -45.04
C GLY A 78 12.65 15.72 -45.09
N GLU A 79 13.38 16.82 -45.28
CA GLU A 79 12.81 18.17 -45.29
C GLU A 79 12.42 18.64 -46.69
N PHE A 80 11.24 19.25 -46.81
CA PHE A 80 10.75 19.86 -48.05
C PHE A 80 10.28 21.30 -47.80
N ASN A 81 10.60 22.19 -48.72
CA ASN A 81 10.06 23.55 -48.71
C ASN A 81 8.66 23.61 -49.34
N ILE A 82 7.99 24.75 -49.22
CA ILE A 82 6.65 24.99 -49.81
C ILE A 82 6.60 24.77 -51.32
N ASN A 83 7.70 25.04 -52.04
CA ASN A 83 7.84 24.85 -53.48
C ASN A 83 8.10 23.38 -53.88
N GLY A 84 8.04 22.44 -52.93
CA GLY A 84 8.21 21.01 -53.17
C GLY A 84 9.65 20.59 -53.49
N GLN A 85 10.63 21.45 -53.19
CA GLN A 85 12.05 21.13 -53.28
C GLN A 85 12.50 20.40 -52.01
N PHE A 86 13.20 19.29 -52.21
CA PHE A 86 13.84 18.54 -51.13
C PHE A 86 15.10 19.30 -50.65
N LEU A 87 15.17 19.56 -49.35
CA LEU A 87 16.27 20.30 -48.71
C LEU A 87 17.37 19.35 -48.20
N GLY A 88 17.02 18.12 -47.84
CA GLY A 88 17.95 17.11 -47.36
C GLY A 88 17.35 16.25 -46.26
N PHE A 89 18.13 15.25 -45.83
CA PHE A 89 17.84 14.47 -44.64
C PHE A 89 18.50 15.11 -43.42
N LYS A 90 17.77 15.22 -42.32
CA LYS A 90 18.31 15.64 -41.02
C LYS A 90 17.96 14.63 -39.94
N GLU A 91 18.86 14.48 -38.98
CA GLU A 91 18.57 13.71 -37.78
C GLU A 91 17.52 14.43 -36.93
N VAL A 92 16.66 13.66 -36.28
CA VAL A 92 15.58 14.18 -35.44
C VAL A 92 16.06 14.57 -34.03
N THR A 93 17.26 14.13 -33.66
CA THR A 93 17.99 14.55 -32.44
C THR A 93 18.25 16.05 -32.45
N GLY A 94 18.51 16.64 -31.28
CA GLY A 94 18.62 18.09 -31.11
C GLY A 94 17.27 18.83 -31.14
N GLY A 95 16.15 18.11 -31.01
CA GLY A 95 14.83 18.73 -30.86
C GLY A 95 14.11 19.14 -32.14
N LEU A 96 14.48 18.60 -33.32
CA LEU A 96 13.90 19.00 -34.61
C LEU A 96 12.36 18.96 -34.63
N LEU A 97 11.76 17.95 -34.02
CA LEU A 97 10.30 17.76 -33.96
C LEU A 97 9.64 18.38 -32.72
N GLN A 98 10.43 18.95 -31.80
CA GLN A 98 9.96 19.47 -30.53
C GLN A 98 9.94 21.00 -30.57
N ILE A 99 8.76 21.62 -30.53
CA ILE A 99 8.61 23.09 -30.58
C ILE A 99 9.05 23.76 -29.27
N CYS A 100 9.05 23.02 -28.16
CA CYS A 100 9.41 23.53 -26.84
C CYS A 100 10.94 23.59 -26.65
N ASP A 101 11.50 24.78 -26.42
CA ASP A 101 12.95 24.98 -26.22
C ASP A 101 13.44 24.35 -24.90
N HIS A 102 14.39 23.41 -24.94
CA HIS A 102 15.09 22.82 -23.79
C HIS A 102 16.53 22.45 -24.17
N PRO A 103 17.41 22.13 -23.19
CA PRO A 103 18.73 21.54 -23.47
C PRO A 103 18.64 20.27 -24.33
N GLU A 104 19.55 20.11 -25.29
CA GLU A 104 19.54 19.01 -26.27
C GLU A 104 19.52 17.64 -25.60
N ASN A 105 20.29 17.44 -24.54
CA ASN A 105 20.31 16.19 -23.77
C ASN A 105 18.94 15.78 -23.20
N VAL A 106 18.09 16.75 -22.85
CA VAL A 106 16.73 16.50 -22.35
C VAL A 106 15.79 16.17 -23.52
N LEU A 107 15.94 16.87 -24.65
CA LEU A 107 15.13 16.63 -25.84
C LEU A 107 15.43 15.27 -26.46
N ASP A 108 16.71 14.87 -26.47
CA ASP A 108 17.19 13.60 -27.02
C ASP A 108 16.78 12.39 -26.17
N ALA A 109 16.49 12.59 -24.89
CA ALA A 109 15.96 11.55 -24.01
C ALA A 109 14.65 10.93 -24.54
N ALA A 110 13.90 11.67 -25.37
CA ALA A 110 12.70 11.15 -26.04
C ALA A 110 13.00 9.96 -26.97
N PHE A 111 14.20 9.88 -27.53
CA PHE A 111 14.61 8.83 -28.47
C PHE A 111 15.43 7.73 -27.81
N VAL A 112 15.67 7.81 -26.51
CA VAL A 112 16.29 6.73 -25.72
C VAL A 112 15.27 5.61 -25.56
N PHE A 113 15.66 4.40 -25.99
CA PHE A 113 14.75 3.27 -26.01
C PHE A 113 14.32 2.87 -24.58
N GLY A 114 13.03 2.57 -24.40
CA GLY A 114 12.42 2.23 -23.10
C GLY A 114 12.07 3.42 -22.20
N THR A 115 12.47 4.65 -22.55
CA THR A 115 12.20 5.84 -21.73
C THR A 115 10.83 6.43 -22.05
N VAL A 116 9.89 6.38 -21.10
CA VAL A 116 8.63 7.14 -21.25
C VAL A 116 8.94 8.63 -21.18
N TYR A 117 8.61 9.35 -22.24
CA TYR A 117 8.87 10.78 -22.34
C TYR A 117 7.55 11.54 -22.44
N SER A 118 7.41 12.59 -21.65
CA SER A 118 6.25 13.47 -21.71
C SER A 118 6.68 14.88 -21.36
N ARG A 119 6.45 15.81 -22.29
CA ARG A 119 6.68 17.24 -22.08
C ARG A 119 5.59 18.06 -22.71
N SER A 120 5.21 19.12 -22.01
CA SER A 120 4.33 20.15 -22.52
C SER A 120 4.88 21.54 -22.16
N CYS A 121 4.61 22.51 -23.02
CA CYS A 121 4.94 23.91 -22.75
C CYS A 121 3.80 24.83 -23.22
N ASP A 122 3.64 25.94 -22.51
CA ASP A 122 2.73 27.02 -22.89
C ASP A 122 3.53 28.10 -23.63
N LEU A 123 3.46 28.09 -24.96
CA LEU A 123 4.15 29.06 -25.81
C LEU A 123 3.24 30.27 -26.04
N LYS A 124 3.77 31.50 -25.95
CA LYS A 124 3.03 32.69 -26.43
C LYS A 124 2.72 32.50 -27.92
N ALA A 125 1.45 32.41 -28.30
CA ALA A 125 1.06 32.00 -29.65
C ALA A 125 1.60 32.97 -30.72
N LEU A 126 1.76 34.27 -30.39
CA LEU A 126 2.43 35.26 -31.25
C LEU A 126 3.81 34.82 -31.76
N LYS A 127 4.56 34.00 -31.01
CA LYS A 127 5.87 33.49 -31.45
C LYS A 127 5.76 32.57 -32.67
N LEU A 128 4.62 31.91 -32.90
CA LEU A 128 4.42 31.00 -34.04
C LEU A 128 4.38 31.74 -35.39
N TRP A 129 4.20 33.07 -35.38
CA TRP A 129 4.29 33.90 -36.59
C TRP A 129 5.73 34.26 -36.99
N ASP A 130 6.72 34.00 -36.13
CA ASP A 130 8.14 34.21 -36.46
C ASP A 130 8.61 33.16 -37.47
N LYS A 131 8.70 33.56 -38.75
CA LYS A 131 9.10 32.68 -39.85
C LYS A 131 10.57 32.25 -39.79
N ILE A 132 11.40 32.95 -39.03
CA ILE A 132 12.81 32.60 -38.85
C ILE A 132 12.90 31.46 -37.85
N LYS A 133 12.17 31.57 -36.74
CA LYS A 133 12.16 30.53 -35.71
C LYS A 133 11.31 29.32 -36.10
N TYR A 134 10.14 29.53 -36.71
CA TYR A 134 9.21 28.49 -37.12
C TYR A 134 8.86 28.63 -38.62
N PRO A 135 9.77 28.20 -39.51
CA PRO A 135 9.48 28.18 -40.94
C PRO A 135 8.44 27.10 -41.28
N THR A 136 7.62 27.35 -42.32
CA THR A 136 6.71 26.33 -42.87
C THR A 136 7.51 25.32 -43.68
N LEU A 137 7.94 24.25 -43.00
CA LEU A 137 8.65 23.10 -43.56
C LEU A 137 7.80 21.85 -43.43
N PHE A 138 7.95 20.97 -44.41
CA PHE A 138 7.29 19.67 -44.42
C PHE A 138 8.30 18.55 -44.22
N TYR A 139 7.88 17.52 -43.48
CA TYR A 139 8.72 16.43 -43.04
C TYR A 139 8.13 15.10 -43.47
N ASP A 140 8.97 14.24 -44.06
CA ASP A 140 8.72 12.80 -44.20
C ASP A 140 9.65 12.07 -43.23
N LEU A 141 9.10 11.21 -42.37
CA LEU A 141 9.89 10.53 -41.33
C LEU A 141 10.34 9.13 -41.75
N TYR A 142 11.59 8.82 -41.42
CA TYR A 142 12.22 7.54 -41.67
C TYR A 142 12.88 7.02 -40.40
N MET A 143 12.77 5.71 -40.18
CA MET A 143 13.54 4.99 -39.17
C MET A 143 14.76 4.38 -39.83
N LYS A 144 15.94 4.63 -39.26
CA LYS A 144 17.17 4.00 -39.68
C LYS A 144 17.37 2.71 -38.90
N TYR A 145 17.58 1.61 -39.61
CA TYR A 145 17.91 0.31 -39.02
C TYR A 145 19.02 -0.35 -39.81
N ARG A 146 19.77 -1.24 -39.15
CA ARG A 146 20.90 -1.93 -39.77
C ARG A 146 20.51 -3.35 -40.12
N GLU A 147 20.56 -3.67 -41.41
CA GLU A 147 20.32 -5.03 -41.92
C GLU A 147 21.55 -5.48 -42.72
N ASN A 148 22.12 -6.64 -42.39
CA ASN A 148 23.29 -7.21 -43.09
C ASN A 148 24.48 -6.23 -43.23
N SER A 149 24.70 -5.38 -42.21
CA SER A 149 25.75 -4.33 -42.19
C SER A 149 25.53 -3.15 -43.15
N ALA A 150 24.35 -3.03 -43.77
CA ALA A 150 23.92 -1.85 -44.51
C ALA A 150 22.87 -1.08 -43.71
N ASP A 151 22.98 0.25 -43.72
CA ASP A 151 21.98 1.13 -43.12
C ASP A 151 20.80 1.27 -44.10
N GLN A 152 19.61 0.85 -43.67
CA GLN A 152 18.37 0.97 -44.43
C GLN A 152 17.45 2.00 -43.76
N LEU A 153 16.60 2.64 -44.58
CA LEU A 153 15.61 3.63 -44.14
C LEU A 153 14.21 3.10 -44.39
N HIS A 154 13.43 2.89 -43.34
CA HIS A 154 12.01 2.55 -43.44
C HIS A 154 11.14 3.80 -43.26
N THR A 155 10.09 3.98 -44.04
CA THR A 155 9.13 5.08 -43.82
C THR A 155 8.28 4.83 -42.58
N ILE A 156 8.05 5.87 -41.79
CA ILE A 156 7.25 5.78 -40.56
C ILE A 156 5.79 6.17 -40.83
N PRO A 157 4.80 5.38 -40.35
CA PRO A 157 3.38 5.74 -40.42
C PRO A 157 3.09 7.00 -39.60
N ILE A 158 2.32 7.92 -40.16
CA ILE A 158 1.84 9.12 -39.46
C ILE A 158 0.31 9.14 -39.44
N ASN A 159 -0.25 9.14 -38.23
CA ASN A 159 -1.68 9.25 -37.99
C ASN A 159 -2.05 10.69 -37.64
N VAL A 160 -2.64 11.42 -38.59
CA VAL A 160 -3.11 12.80 -38.37
C VAL A 160 -4.55 12.78 -37.87
N LEU A 161 -4.79 13.19 -36.62
CA LEU A 161 -6.13 13.14 -36.00
C LEU A 161 -7.15 14.10 -36.62
N ASN A 162 -6.66 15.13 -37.31
CA ASN A 162 -7.49 16.14 -37.98
C ASN A 162 -7.96 15.69 -39.38
N TYR A 163 -7.50 14.54 -39.88
CA TYR A 163 -7.90 13.98 -41.16
C TYR A 163 -9.42 13.87 -41.28
N ARG A 164 -9.98 14.25 -42.44
CA ARG A 164 -11.41 14.14 -42.73
C ARG A 164 -11.64 13.38 -44.03
N ASP A 165 -12.50 12.37 -43.95
CA ASP A 165 -12.91 11.60 -45.12
C ASP A 165 -13.84 12.42 -46.05
N ASN A 166 -14.19 11.85 -47.22
CA ASN A 166 -15.11 12.47 -48.19
C ASN A 166 -16.52 12.78 -47.61
N ARG A 167 -16.84 12.22 -46.43
CA ARG A 167 -18.10 12.43 -45.71
C ARG A 167 -17.95 13.45 -44.58
N GLY A 168 -16.76 14.00 -44.37
CA GLY A 168 -16.42 14.97 -43.32
C GLY A 168 -16.14 14.34 -41.95
N ASN A 169 -16.05 13.01 -41.84
CA ASN A 169 -15.83 12.31 -40.58
C ASN A 169 -14.33 12.24 -40.24
N GLN A 170 -14.02 12.42 -38.95
CA GLN A 170 -12.66 12.28 -38.42
C GLN A 170 -12.34 10.81 -38.09
N VAL A 171 -12.09 10.02 -39.12
CA VAL A 171 -11.89 8.56 -39.02
C VAL A 171 -10.66 8.16 -38.19
N ASN A 172 -9.66 9.04 -38.12
CA ASN A 172 -8.41 8.83 -37.36
C ASN A 172 -8.56 8.98 -35.84
N ARG A 173 -9.73 9.45 -35.37
CA ARG A 173 -10.10 9.44 -33.94
C ARG A 173 -10.78 8.14 -33.50
N GLY A 174 -11.16 7.28 -34.45
CA GLY A 174 -11.77 5.98 -34.21
C GLY A 174 -10.73 4.89 -33.93
N GLY A 175 -11.14 3.63 -34.12
CA GLY A 175 -10.25 2.47 -33.99
C GLY A 175 -9.24 2.37 -35.13
N MET A 176 -8.18 1.59 -34.92
CA MET A 176 -7.06 1.43 -35.87
C MET A 176 -7.52 0.99 -37.27
N ASN A 177 -8.54 0.13 -37.35
CA ASN A 177 -9.19 -0.29 -38.60
C ASN A 177 -9.74 0.85 -39.47
N SER A 178 -10.07 2.00 -38.89
CA SER A 178 -10.57 3.16 -39.64
C SER A 178 -9.48 4.19 -39.94
N TRP A 179 -8.25 3.96 -39.49
CA TRP A 179 -7.18 4.94 -39.66
C TRP A 179 -6.73 5.04 -41.12
N ARG A 180 -6.48 6.29 -41.53
CA ARG A 180 -5.86 6.65 -42.79
C ARG A 180 -4.51 7.28 -42.47
N ILE A 181 -3.47 6.51 -42.74
CA ILE A 181 -2.09 6.86 -42.50
C ILE A 181 -1.59 7.77 -43.63
N VAL A 182 -0.74 8.73 -43.27
CA VAL A 182 -0.07 9.65 -44.19
C VAL A 182 1.44 9.59 -43.98
N LYS A 183 2.21 10.14 -44.92
CA LYS A 183 3.69 10.19 -44.85
C LYS A 183 4.24 11.56 -44.46
N ARG A 184 3.55 12.62 -44.89
CA ARG A 184 4.02 14.00 -44.76
C ARG A 184 3.23 14.77 -43.71
N PHE A 185 3.94 15.59 -42.95
CA PHE A 185 3.35 16.49 -41.96
C PHE A 185 4.20 17.76 -41.85
N PHE A 186 3.72 18.73 -41.09
CA PHE A 186 4.44 19.97 -40.80
C PHE A 186 4.29 20.31 -39.31
N LEU A 187 5.15 21.20 -38.80
CA LEU A 187 5.09 21.62 -37.39
C LEU A 187 4.32 22.93 -37.21
N VAL A 188 4.55 23.91 -38.09
CA VAL A 188 3.89 25.21 -38.06
C VAL A 188 3.58 25.63 -39.50
N ASP A 189 2.38 26.14 -39.73
CA ASP A 189 1.93 26.70 -40.99
C ASP A 189 1.60 28.18 -40.83
N ASN A 190 2.40 29.01 -41.50
CA ASN A 190 2.27 30.46 -41.55
C ASN A 190 1.96 30.97 -42.98
N GLU A 191 1.54 30.07 -43.88
CA GLU A 191 1.31 30.35 -45.29
C GLU A 191 -0.15 30.18 -45.70
N ALA A 192 -0.86 29.14 -45.26
CA ALA A 192 -2.22 28.87 -45.71
C ALA A 192 -3.27 29.85 -45.16
N GLY A 193 -3.02 30.45 -44.00
CA GLY A 193 -3.92 31.41 -43.34
C GLY A 193 -3.74 32.87 -43.78
N LYS A 194 -3.18 33.14 -44.96
CA LYS A 194 -3.07 34.51 -45.51
C LYS A 194 -4.35 34.85 -46.29
N ASP A 195 -4.92 36.02 -46.02
CA ASP A 195 -6.10 36.49 -46.76
C ASP A 195 -5.75 36.86 -48.20
N ASN A 196 -6.57 36.41 -49.14
CA ASN A 196 -6.36 36.57 -50.59
C ASN A 196 -6.79 37.93 -51.16
N ASP A 197 -7.46 38.79 -50.38
CA ASP A 197 -8.08 40.02 -50.92
C ASP A 197 -7.06 41.09 -51.37
N ASP A 198 -5.77 40.97 -51.02
CA ASP A 198 -4.72 41.95 -51.35
C ASP A 198 -3.63 41.41 -52.30
N LEU A 199 -3.88 40.29 -53.01
CA LEU A 199 -2.91 39.68 -53.94
C LEU A 199 -2.48 40.59 -55.12
N PHE A 200 -3.17 41.70 -55.36
CA PHE A 200 -2.86 42.62 -56.47
C PHE A 200 -2.02 43.85 -56.07
N PHE A 201 -1.88 44.18 -54.77
CA PHE A 201 -1.17 45.40 -54.35
C PHE A 201 -0.46 45.26 -52.99
N LYS A 202 0.51 44.35 -52.86
CA LYS A 202 1.76 44.52 -52.07
C LYS A 202 2.49 43.18 -51.96
N GLY A 203 3.61 43.09 -52.68
CA GLY A 203 4.60 42.05 -52.45
C GLY A 203 5.24 42.19 -51.06
N GLU A 204 5.62 41.04 -50.51
CA GLU A 204 6.52 40.88 -49.35
C GLU A 204 6.07 41.56 -48.04
N GLY A 205 5.30 40.84 -47.22
CA GLY A 205 5.09 41.23 -45.82
C GLY A 205 3.79 40.77 -45.16
N GLN A 206 2.88 40.09 -45.87
CA GLN A 206 1.61 39.67 -45.26
C GLN A 206 1.82 38.54 -44.25
N THR A 207 1.48 38.86 -43.00
CA THR A 207 1.37 37.92 -41.88
C THR A 207 0.04 37.18 -41.95
N ALA A 208 0.04 35.86 -41.79
CA ALA A 208 -1.19 35.06 -41.74
C ALA A 208 -2.15 35.57 -40.64
N THR A 209 -3.46 35.50 -40.87
CA THR A 209 -4.48 35.84 -39.86
C THR A 209 -4.70 34.69 -38.88
N VAL A 210 -4.52 33.45 -39.36
CA VAL A 210 -4.58 32.22 -38.57
C VAL A 210 -3.31 31.41 -38.80
N VAL A 211 -2.72 30.89 -37.73
CA VAL A 211 -1.59 29.96 -37.79
C VAL A 211 -2.03 28.59 -37.31
N ARG A 212 -1.67 27.55 -38.06
CA ARG A 212 -1.84 26.15 -37.63
C ARG A 212 -0.53 25.64 -37.09
N TYR A 213 -0.59 24.84 -36.04
CA TYR A 213 0.60 24.24 -35.44
C TYR A 213 0.31 22.84 -34.92
N ALA A 214 1.35 22.03 -34.83
CA ALA A 214 1.30 20.72 -34.19
C ALA A 214 1.12 20.93 -32.69
N LYS A 215 -0.12 20.78 -32.23
CA LYS A 215 -0.53 20.92 -30.84
C LYS A 215 -0.04 19.75 -30.00
N SER A 216 -0.14 18.53 -30.54
CA SER A 216 0.35 17.33 -29.86
C SER A 216 1.00 16.38 -30.86
N ILE A 217 2.21 15.92 -30.53
CA ILE A 217 2.92 14.86 -31.26
C ILE A 217 3.17 13.72 -30.27
N LYS A 218 2.70 12.53 -30.61
CA LYS A 218 2.87 11.32 -29.79
C LYS A 218 3.54 10.22 -30.62
N LEU A 219 4.69 9.75 -30.17
CA LEU A 219 5.35 8.55 -30.69
C LEU A 219 4.88 7.33 -29.89
N THR A 220 4.34 6.34 -30.58
CA THR A 220 3.96 5.05 -29.95
C THR A 220 4.86 3.96 -30.49
N ILE A 221 5.45 3.18 -29.58
CA ILE A 221 6.32 2.05 -29.88
C ILE A 221 5.72 0.82 -29.21
N GLU A 222 5.45 -0.22 -29.99
CA GLU A 222 4.88 -1.46 -29.48
C GLU A 222 5.91 -2.59 -29.54
N LEU A 223 6.11 -3.29 -28.42
CA LEU A 223 7.01 -4.44 -28.36
C LEU A 223 6.31 -5.72 -28.83
N GLN A 224 7.07 -6.55 -29.55
CA GLN A 224 6.65 -7.90 -29.93
C GLN A 224 6.83 -8.84 -28.74
N SER A 225 5.77 -8.99 -27.93
CA SER A 225 5.80 -9.78 -26.70
C SER A 225 6.08 -11.27 -26.91
N GLU A 226 5.82 -11.81 -28.10
CA GLU A 226 5.98 -13.25 -28.40
C GLU A 226 7.45 -13.69 -28.51
N THR A 227 8.31 -12.82 -29.06
CA THR A 227 9.71 -13.20 -29.37
C THR A 227 10.62 -13.10 -28.15
N LYS A 228 10.31 -12.20 -27.20
CA LYS A 228 11.17 -11.86 -26.04
C LYS A 228 12.60 -11.45 -26.43
N GLU A 229 12.80 -11.05 -27.68
CA GLU A 229 14.11 -10.71 -28.27
C GLU A 229 14.35 -9.19 -28.36
N GLY A 230 13.50 -8.35 -27.74
CA GLY A 230 13.63 -6.90 -27.87
C GLY A 230 13.20 -6.34 -29.23
N LYS A 231 12.37 -7.09 -29.97
CA LYS A 231 11.84 -6.64 -31.27
C LYS A 231 10.61 -5.76 -31.08
N ILE A 232 10.46 -4.79 -31.96
CA ILE A 232 9.33 -3.87 -31.97
C ILE A 232 8.56 -3.98 -33.29
N TYR A 233 7.28 -3.68 -33.23
CA TYR A 233 6.49 -3.36 -34.41
C TYR A 233 6.89 -1.99 -34.96
N MET A 234 6.44 -1.67 -36.18
CA MET A 234 6.75 -0.39 -36.81
C MET A 234 6.24 0.76 -35.92
N PRO A 235 7.13 1.62 -35.39
CA PRO A 235 6.70 2.75 -34.56
C PRO A 235 5.91 3.73 -35.42
N TYR A 236 4.96 4.45 -34.82
CA TYR A 236 4.14 5.42 -35.55
C TYR A 236 3.95 6.70 -34.76
N PHE A 237 3.78 7.82 -35.48
CA PHE A 237 3.51 9.13 -34.89
C PHE A 237 2.03 9.46 -35.00
N THR A 238 1.45 9.96 -33.93
CA THR A 238 0.10 10.54 -33.92
C THR A 238 0.22 12.04 -33.74
N ILE A 239 -0.38 12.82 -34.64
CA ILE A 239 -0.29 14.28 -34.65
C ILE A 239 -1.68 14.90 -34.57
N GLU A 240 -1.86 15.80 -33.60
CA GLU A 240 -3.02 16.69 -33.49
C GLU A 240 -2.61 18.11 -33.84
N TYR A 241 -3.32 18.74 -34.77
CA TYR A 241 -3.13 20.14 -35.13
C TYR A 241 -4.14 21.04 -34.41
N GLY A 242 -3.63 22.17 -33.91
CA GLY A 242 -4.41 23.29 -33.40
C GLY A 242 -4.35 24.49 -34.34
N GLU A 243 -5.35 25.36 -34.26
CA GLU A 243 -5.40 26.63 -34.99
C GLU A 243 -5.50 27.76 -33.97
N VAL A 244 -4.73 28.83 -34.14
CA VAL A 244 -4.85 30.04 -33.32
C VAL A 244 -5.00 31.24 -34.24
N SER A 245 -6.04 32.04 -33.99
CA SER A 245 -6.23 33.31 -34.66
C SER A 245 -5.29 34.36 -34.05
N ARG A 246 -4.92 35.38 -34.83
CA ARG A 246 -4.10 36.47 -34.32
C ARG A 246 -4.80 37.29 -33.22
N ALA A 247 -6.13 37.33 -33.21
CA ALA A 247 -6.91 38.02 -32.19
C ALA A 247 -6.83 37.31 -30.83
N ASP A 248 -6.76 35.98 -30.86
CA ASP A 248 -6.73 35.14 -29.65
C ASP A 248 -5.29 34.74 -29.27
N ALA A 249 -4.28 35.32 -29.92
CA ALA A 249 -2.88 34.93 -29.78
C ALA A 249 -2.27 35.26 -28.40
N GLU A 250 -2.99 36.00 -27.55
CA GLU A 250 -2.61 36.29 -26.17
C GLU A 250 -2.88 35.12 -25.22
N GLU A 251 -3.82 34.22 -25.54
CA GLU A 251 -4.23 33.10 -24.64
C GLU A 251 -3.20 31.96 -24.55
N GLY A 252 -2.16 32.00 -25.38
CA GLY A 252 -1.08 30.99 -25.39
C GLY A 252 -1.45 29.70 -26.13
N ALA A 253 -0.45 29.04 -26.71
CA ALA A 253 -0.55 27.78 -27.42
C ALA A 253 0.04 26.67 -26.57
N LYS A 254 -0.80 25.71 -26.14
CA LYS A 254 -0.36 24.51 -25.41
C LYS A 254 0.20 23.50 -26.40
N ILE A 255 1.47 23.17 -26.28
CA ILE A 255 2.14 22.21 -27.16
C ILE A 255 2.65 21.04 -26.31
N SER A 256 2.43 19.81 -26.77
CA SER A 256 2.92 18.60 -26.10
C SER A 256 3.65 17.65 -27.05
N PHE A 257 4.74 17.06 -26.56
CA PHE A 257 5.45 15.97 -27.20
C PHE A 257 5.56 14.80 -26.22
N SER A 258 5.15 13.60 -26.62
CA SER A 258 5.23 12.41 -25.77
C SER A 258 5.66 11.15 -26.53
N VAL A 259 6.31 10.24 -25.80
CA VAL A 259 6.76 8.93 -26.27
C VAL A 259 6.23 7.89 -25.31
N SER A 260 5.45 6.96 -25.82
CA SER A 260 4.83 5.90 -25.04
C SER A 260 5.17 4.53 -25.59
N TYR A 261 5.44 3.60 -24.69
CA TYR A 261 5.66 2.20 -25.02
C TYR A 261 4.41 1.39 -24.67
N SER A 262 4.04 0.45 -25.54
CA SER A 262 2.95 -0.47 -25.34
C SER A 262 3.39 -1.91 -25.57
N MET A 263 2.65 -2.84 -24.97
CA MET A 263 2.74 -4.26 -25.27
C MET A 263 1.42 -4.94 -24.92
N SER A 264 1.16 -6.09 -25.55
CA SER A 264 0.07 -6.95 -25.10
C SER A 264 0.35 -7.48 -23.70
N GLN A 265 -0.53 -7.15 -22.75
CA GLN A 265 -0.47 -7.62 -21.35
C GLN A 265 -1.54 -8.68 -21.06
N SER A 266 -2.14 -9.30 -22.09
CA SER A 266 -3.27 -10.22 -21.92
C SER A 266 -2.92 -11.44 -21.07
N ASP A 267 -1.73 -12.00 -21.26
CA ASP A 267 -1.32 -13.20 -20.54
C ASP A 267 -0.99 -12.88 -19.09
N PHE A 268 -0.27 -11.78 -18.87
CA PHE A 268 -0.03 -11.29 -17.52
C PHE A 268 -1.33 -10.98 -16.77
N TYR A 269 -2.28 -10.35 -17.44
CA TYR A 269 -3.59 -10.04 -16.85
C TYR A 269 -4.35 -11.30 -16.44
N LYS A 270 -4.31 -12.36 -17.25
CA LYS A 270 -4.88 -13.67 -16.88
C LYS A 270 -4.17 -14.26 -15.67
N ASP A 271 -2.84 -14.25 -15.65
CA ASP A 271 -2.05 -14.78 -14.53
C ASP A 271 -2.32 -14.02 -13.23
N PHE A 272 -2.47 -12.69 -13.30
CA PHE A 272 -2.87 -11.84 -12.19
C PHE A 272 -4.24 -12.25 -11.62
N GLN A 273 -5.24 -12.45 -12.49
CA GLN A 273 -6.57 -12.87 -12.07
C GLN A 273 -6.57 -14.27 -11.44
N ILE A 274 -5.80 -15.20 -12.01
CA ILE A 274 -5.65 -16.56 -11.47
C ILE A 274 -4.98 -16.50 -10.09
N ALA A 275 -3.86 -15.78 -9.96
CA ALA A 275 -3.14 -15.64 -8.69
C ALA A 275 -4.03 -15.00 -7.62
N THR A 276 -4.75 -13.94 -7.97
CA THR A 276 -5.71 -13.28 -7.07
C THR A 276 -6.80 -14.26 -6.63
N GLY A 277 -7.42 -14.99 -7.56
CA GLY A 277 -8.47 -15.96 -7.27
C GLY A 277 -8.02 -17.09 -6.34
N VAL A 278 -6.84 -17.67 -6.59
CA VAL A 278 -6.27 -18.76 -5.76
C VAL A 278 -5.96 -18.28 -4.35
N VAL A 279 -5.23 -17.16 -4.22
CA VAL A 279 -4.82 -16.65 -2.90
C VAL A 279 -6.03 -16.17 -2.10
N CYS A 280 -7.04 -15.58 -2.76
CA CYS A 280 -8.29 -15.19 -2.09
C CYS A 280 -9.12 -16.39 -1.63
N SER A 281 -9.12 -17.49 -2.39
CA SER A 281 -9.80 -18.72 -1.98
C SER A 281 -9.17 -19.30 -0.70
N LEU A 282 -7.84 -19.30 -0.62
CA LEU A 282 -7.11 -19.69 0.59
C LEU A 282 -7.38 -18.71 1.75
N GLY A 283 -7.38 -17.40 1.47
CA GLY A 283 -7.72 -16.37 2.45
C GLY A 283 -9.14 -16.51 3.00
N PHE A 284 -10.10 -16.91 2.16
CA PHE A 284 -11.47 -17.20 2.57
C PHE A 284 -11.54 -18.42 3.51
N LEU A 285 -10.89 -19.54 3.13
CA LEU A 285 -10.84 -20.73 3.98
C LEU A 285 -10.17 -20.43 5.33
N TYR A 286 -9.11 -19.62 5.33
CA TYR A 286 -8.45 -19.18 6.55
C TYR A 286 -9.36 -18.27 7.39
N GLY A 287 -10.14 -17.37 6.77
CA GLY A 287 -11.13 -16.55 7.47
C GLY A 287 -12.25 -17.37 8.12
N VAL A 288 -12.76 -18.40 7.41
CA VAL A 288 -13.73 -19.37 7.97
C VAL A 288 -13.11 -20.10 9.15
N TYR A 289 -11.88 -20.60 8.98
CA TYR A 289 -11.14 -21.29 10.02
C TYR A 289 -10.97 -20.43 11.29
N ARG A 290 -10.49 -19.20 11.15
CA ARG A 290 -10.33 -18.26 12.28
C ARG A 290 -11.65 -17.97 12.99
N THR A 291 -12.73 -17.86 12.23
CA THR A 291 -14.08 -17.66 12.79
C THR A 291 -14.55 -18.88 13.55
N TRP A 292 -14.30 -20.08 13.04
CA TRP A 292 -14.61 -21.33 13.72
C TRP A 292 -13.85 -21.46 15.04
N VAL A 293 -12.54 -21.16 15.06
CA VAL A 293 -11.72 -21.14 16.29
C VAL A 293 -12.29 -20.13 17.29
N TRP A 294 -12.57 -18.89 16.85
CA TRP A 294 -13.17 -17.87 17.71
C TRP A 294 -14.53 -18.29 18.26
N SER A 295 -15.39 -18.92 17.44
CA SER A 295 -16.73 -19.37 17.85
C SER A 295 -16.65 -20.43 18.95
N ARG A 296 -15.70 -21.38 18.81
CA ARG A 296 -15.40 -22.38 19.85
C ARG A 296 -14.92 -21.73 21.14
N ARG A 297 -13.95 -20.80 21.06
CA ARG A 297 -13.42 -20.02 22.20
C ARG A 297 -14.50 -19.16 22.85
N ALA A 298 -15.47 -18.66 22.09
CA ALA A 298 -16.64 -17.93 22.60
C ALA A 298 -17.73 -18.84 23.20
N GLY A 299 -17.63 -20.16 23.04
CA GLY A 299 -18.62 -21.13 23.52
C GLY A 299 -19.94 -21.11 22.75
N ARG A 300 -19.93 -20.65 21.49
CA ARG A 300 -21.13 -20.55 20.66
C ARG A 300 -21.31 -21.83 19.84
N VAL A 301 -22.49 -22.42 19.96
CA VAL A 301 -22.86 -23.65 19.22
C VAL A 301 -23.58 -23.30 17.92
N ASN A 302 -24.34 -22.20 17.89
CA ASN A 302 -25.13 -21.77 16.74
C ASN A 302 -24.50 -20.58 16.03
N ILE A 303 -24.71 -20.51 14.71
CA ILE A 303 -24.35 -19.34 13.90
C ILE A 303 -25.38 -18.25 14.17
N ASP A 304 -25.00 -17.25 14.94
CA ASP A 304 -25.79 -16.05 15.21
C ASP A 304 -25.23 -14.83 14.47
N PHE A 305 -25.95 -13.70 14.55
CA PHE A 305 -25.54 -12.46 13.88
C PHE A 305 -24.14 -12.01 14.28
N ALA A 306 -23.78 -12.14 15.54
CA ALA A 306 -22.45 -11.76 16.01
C ALA A 306 -21.34 -12.72 15.49
N THR A 307 -21.63 -14.00 15.26
CA THR A 307 -20.69 -14.90 14.56
C THR A 307 -20.51 -14.48 13.10
N LEU A 308 -21.59 -14.11 12.42
CA LEU A 308 -21.53 -13.62 11.03
C LEU A 308 -20.75 -12.29 10.93
N MET A 309 -20.95 -11.37 11.87
CA MET A 309 -20.18 -10.12 11.91
C MET A 309 -18.69 -10.36 12.17
N ASN A 310 -18.35 -11.24 13.11
CA ASN A 310 -16.94 -11.58 13.35
C ASN A 310 -16.31 -12.28 12.14
N PHE A 311 -17.07 -13.12 11.43
CA PHE A 311 -16.62 -13.69 10.17
C PHE A 311 -16.23 -12.62 9.16
N LEU A 312 -17.03 -11.56 8.98
CA LEU A 312 -16.69 -10.47 8.07
C LEU A 312 -15.39 -9.74 8.46
N PHE A 313 -15.16 -9.49 9.75
CA PHE A 313 -13.92 -8.84 10.21
C PHE A 313 -12.68 -9.74 10.08
N PHE A 314 -12.81 -11.04 10.40
CA PHE A 314 -11.72 -12.00 10.20
C PHE A 314 -11.41 -12.24 8.72
N LEU A 315 -12.44 -12.29 7.88
CA LEU A 315 -12.31 -12.37 6.43
C LEU A 315 -11.63 -11.12 5.87
N SER A 316 -12.02 -9.92 6.31
CA SER A 316 -11.38 -8.65 5.96
C SER A 316 -9.89 -8.66 6.27
N GLY A 317 -9.50 -9.14 7.45
CA GLY A 317 -8.08 -9.28 7.80
C GLY A 317 -7.31 -10.25 6.91
N SER A 318 -7.92 -11.41 6.65
CA SER A 318 -7.30 -12.47 5.85
C SER A 318 -7.15 -12.05 4.38
N LEU A 319 -8.21 -11.50 3.79
CA LEU A 319 -8.20 -10.99 2.41
C LEU A 319 -7.26 -9.79 2.25
N SER A 320 -7.18 -8.89 3.22
CA SER A 320 -6.23 -7.78 3.17
C SER A 320 -4.78 -8.27 3.08
N ASN A 321 -4.40 -9.28 3.88
CA ASN A 321 -3.07 -9.88 3.80
C ASN A 321 -2.81 -10.53 2.43
N CYS A 322 -3.81 -11.22 1.88
CA CYS A 322 -3.77 -11.82 0.55
C CYS A 322 -3.58 -10.77 -0.55
N PHE A 323 -4.39 -9.70 -0.53
CA PHE A 323 -4.31 -8.62 -1.51
C PHE A 323 -2.98 -7.86 -1.42
N PHE A 324 -2.47 -7.62 -0.21
CA PHE A 324 -1.13 -7.06 -0.04
C PHE A 324 -0.06 -7.97 -0.68
N ALA A 325 -0.10 -9.27 -0.41
CA ALA A 325 0.89 -10.20 -0.96
C ALA A 325 0.88 -10.21 -2.50
N VAL A 326 -0.30 -10.19 -3.12
CA VAL A 326 -0.45 -10.14 -4.58
C VAL A 326 0.02 -8.79 -5.15
N THR A 327 -0.46 -7.68 -4.60
CA THR A 327 -0.11 -6.33 -5.09
C THR A 327 1.37 -6.02 -4.92
N PHE A 328 1.97 -6.41 -3.78
CA PHE A 328 3.41 -6.32 -3.52
C PHE A 328 4.21 -7.23 -4.45
N GLY A 329 3.83 -8.51 -4.58
CA GLY A 329 4.54 -9.45 -5.44
C GLY A 329 4.60 -9.01 -6.89
N ILE A 330 3.48 -8.49 -7.43
CA ILE A 330 3.40 -7.99 -8.80
C ILE A 330 4.21 -6.71 -8.97
N SER A 331 4.01 -5.73 -8.11
CA SER A 331 4.75 -4.46 -8.22
C SER A 331 6.26 -4.67 -8.08
N PHE A 332 6.69 -5.57 -7.19
CA PHE A 332 8.08 -5.96 -7.03
C PHE A 332 8.63 -6.73 -8.24
N TYR A 333 7.87 -7.68 -8.80
CA TYR A 333 8.22 -8.34 -10.06
C TYR A 333 8.43 -7.30 -11.17
N TRP A 334 7.48 -6.38 -11.34
CA TRP A 334 7.55 -5.37 -12.40
C TRP A 334 8.78 -4.48 -12.23
N LEU A 335 9.09 -4.08 -10.99
CA LEU A 335 10.27 -3.27 -10.72
C LEU A 335 11.56 -4.00 -11.08
N VAL A 336 11.75 -5.22 -10.58
CA VAL A 336 12.99 -5.99 -10.77
C VAL A 336 13.17 -6.34 -12.25
N PHE A 337 12.11 -6.86 -12.87
CA PHE A 337 12.20 -7.31 -14.25
C PHE A 337 12.13 -6.17 -15.25
N PHE A 338 11.59 -4.99 -14.96
CA PHE A 338 11.67 -3.85 -15.89
C PHE A 338 13.04 -3.18 -15.83
N LYS A 339 13.59 -2.98 -14.63
CA LYS A 339 14.89 -2.31 -14.43
C LYS A 339 16.09 -3.22 -14.71
N GLY A 340 15.90 -4.54 -14.65
CA GLY A 340 16.96 -5.54 -14.82
C GLY A 340 16.97 -6.25 -16.17
N GLN A 341 16.45 -5.65 -17.25
CA GLN A 341 16.44 -6.29 -18.58
C GLN A 341 17.69 -6.00 -19.37
N ASP A 342 18.25 -7.02 -20.03
CA ASP A 342 19.27 -6.84 -21.06
C ASP A 342 18.62 -6.55 -22.42
N ALA A 343 17.75 -7.45 -22.90
CA ALA A 343 16.87 -7.22 -24.05
C ALA A 343 15.48 -6.79 -23.56
N ALA A 344 14.85 -5.82 -24.22
CA ALA A 344 13.57 -5.32 -23.74
C ALA A 344 12.45 -6.33 -23.99
N PHE A 345 11.84 -6.84 -22.91
CA PHE A 345 10.72 -7.78 -23.00
C PHE A 345 9.54 -7.36 -22.11
N LEU A 346 9.72 -6.40 -21.21
CA LEU A 346 8.66 -5.86 -20.35
C LEU A 346 8.61 -4.35 -20.48
N VAL A 347 7.41 -3.80 -20.59
CA VAL A 347 7.15 -2.37 -20.53
C VAL A 347 6.40 -2.07 -19.24
N HIS A 348 6.48 -0.82 -18.83
CA HIS A 348 5.68 -0.26 -17.75
C HIS A 348 4.19 -0.69 -17.86
N PRO A 349 3.54 -1.14 -16.75
CA PRO A 349 2.18 -1.64 -16.78
C PRO A 349 1.20 -0.48 -17.04
N SER A 350 0.29 -0.64 -18.01
CA SER A 350 -0.66 0.40 -18.40
C SER A 350 -2.02 -0.19 -18.77
N GLY A 351 -3.06 0.66 -18.79
CA GLY A 351 -4.43 0.26 -19.12
C GLY A 351 -5.16 -0.48 -17.99
N LYS A 352 -6.10 -1.38 -18.35
CA LYS A 352 -7.06 -1.99 -17.41
C LYS A 352 -6.41 -2.81 -16.29
N GLY A 353 -5.30 -3.49 -16.55
CA GLY A 353 -4.60 -4.27 -15.52
C GLY A 353 -4.09 -3.39 -14.37
N LEU A 354 -3.62 -2.18 -14.68
CA LEU A 354 -3.18 -1.20 -13.69
C LEU A 354 -4.36 -0.66 -12.86
N GLU A 355 -5.51 -0.42 -13.50
CA GLU A 355 -6.74 0.00 -12.80
C GLU A 355 -7.20 -1.06 -11.79
N GLU A 356 -7.24 -2.34 -12.19
CA GLU A 356 -7.61 -3.43 -11.29
C GLU A 356 -6.61 -3.62 -10.15
N TRP A 357 -5.31 -3.53 -10.43
CA TRP A 357 -4.27 -3.55 -9.40
C TRP A 357 -4.47 -2.42 -8.38
N THR A 358 -4.78 -1.21 -8.87
CA THR A 358 -5.01 -0.02 -8.03
C THR A 358 -6.24 -0.22 -7.13
N ILE A 359 -7.34 -0.75 -7.68
CA ILE A 359 -8.54 -1.09 -6.91
C ILE A 359 -8.22 -2.12 -5.83
N LEU A 360 -7.47 -3.17 -6.18
CA LEU A 360 -7.09 -4.23 -5.25
C LEU A 360 -6.25 -3.69 -4.09
N PHE A 361 -5.30 -2.80 -4.38
CA PHE A 361 -4.48 -2.10 -3.39
C PHE A 361 -5.34 -1.25 -2.43
N ILE A 362 -6.25 -0.43 -2.96
CA ILE A 362 -7.14 0.41 -2.13
C ILE A 362 -8.04 -0.47 -1.24
N VAL A 363 -8.59 -1.55 -1.78
CA VAL A 363 -9.40 -2.51 -1.02
C VAL A 363 -8.57 -3.18 0.08
N ALA A 364 -7.31 -3.54 -0.20
CA ALA A 364 -6.41 -4.11 0.81
C ALA A 364 -6.23 -3.17 2.02
N PHE A 365 -6.03 -1.88 1.77
CA PHE A 365 -5.90 -0.85 2.82
C PHE A 365 -7.18 -0.74 3.66
N VAL A 366 -8.35 -0.56 3.02
CA VAL A 366 -9.63 -0.42 3.71
C VAL A 366 -9.93 -1.66 4.57
N MET A 367 -9.72 -2.85 4.01
CA MET A 367 -9.92 -4.10 4.74
C MET A 367 -8.95 -4.26 5.92
N LYS A 368 -7.70 -3.77 5.79
CA LYS A 368 -6.73 -3.80 6.89
C LYS A 368 -7.14 -2.86 8.00
N PHE A 369 -7.60 -1.66 7.66
CA PHE A 369 -8.06 -0.67 8.63
C PHE A 369 -9.22 -1.21 9.46
N LEU A 370 -10.21 -1.85 8.82
CA LEU A 370 -11.31 -2.53 9.51
C LEU A 370 -10.81 -3.64 10.44
N ASN A 371 -9.80 -4.40 10.02
CA ASN A 371 -9.21 -5.44 10.86
C ASN A 371 -8.49 -4.86 12.09
N VAL A 372 -7.73 -3.77 11.95
CA VAL A 372 -7.07 -3.12 13.09
C VAL A 372 -8.09 -2.57 14.08
N ILE A 373 -9.17 -1.94 13.60
CA ILE A 373 -10.28 -1.51 14.46
C ILE A 373 -10.88 -2.70 15.22
N HIS A 374 -11.14 -3.81 14.53
CA HIS A 374 -11.68 -5.02 15.15
C HIS A 374 -10.76 -5.57 16.25
N ILE A 375 -9.44 -5.60 16.03
CA ILE A 375 -8.46 -6.01 17.05
C ILE A 375 -8.52 -5.08 18.27
N ILE A 376 -8.52 -3.76 18.07
CA ILE A 376 -8.59 -2.78 19.17
C ILE A 376 -9.88 -2.97 19.98
N VAL A 377 -11.01 -3.13 19.29
CA VAL A 377 -12.31 -3.37 19.96
C VAL A 377 -12.26 -4.66 20.75
N MET A 378 -11.78 -5.76 20.17
CA MET A 378 -11.70 -7.06 20.85
C MET A 378 -10.77 -7.02 22.07
N GLN A 379 -9.65 -6.30 21.99
CA GLN A 379 -8.73 -6.14 23.12
C GLN A 379 -9.30 -5.25 24.23
N CYS A 380 -10.12 -4.25 23.88
CA CYS A 380 -10.75 -3.33 24.83
C CYS A 380 -12.00 -3.91 25.52
N ILE A 381 -12.43 -5.13 25.20
CA ILE A 381 -13.58 -5.80 25.86
C ILE A 381 -13.17 -7.04 26.68
N ILE A 382 -11.88 -7.33 26.77
CA ILE A 382 -11.34 -8.49 27.49
C ILE A 382 -11.70 -8.40 28.97
N ASP A 383 -12.09 -9.52 29.57
CA ASP A 383 -12.30 -9.59 31.01
C ASP A 383 -10.96 -9.92 31.69
N ILE A 384 -10.47 -9.04 32.54
CA ILE A 384 -9.24 -9.24 33.31
C ILE A 384 -9.53 -9.08 34.81
N PHE A 385 -9.00 -10.02 35.60
CA PHE A 385 -9.15 -10.02 37.04
C PHE A 385 -7.81 -10.33 37.74
N PHE A 386 -7.53 -9.62 38.82
CA PHE A 386 -6.34 -9.81 39.65
C PHE A 386 -6.70 -10.57 40.92
N ILE A 387 -6.12 -11.77 41.06
CA ILE A 387 -6.29 -12.65 42.22
C ILE A 387 -5.21 -12.31 43.24
N ASP A 388 -5.59 -11.82 44.41
CA ASP A 388 -4.67 -11.51 45.51
C ASP A 388 -4.60 -12.70 46.47
N TRP A 389 -3.40 -13.28 46.60
CA TRP A 389 -3.13 -14.45 47.43
C TRP A 389 -2.76 -14.11 48.88
N GLU A 390 -2.61 -12.83 49.20
CA GLU A 390 -2.21 -12.38 50.54
C GLU A 390 -3.30 -12.64 51.58
N ARG A 391 -2.89 -13.09 52.76
CA ARG A 391 -3.81 -13.48 53.85
C ARG A 391 -3.78 -12.45 54.98
N PRO A 392 -4.92 -12.14 55.60
CA PRO A 392 -4.95 -11.20 56.72
C PRO A 392 -4.10 -11.72 57.88
N ILE A 393 -3.33 -10.82 58.49
CA ILE A 393 -2.46 -11.16 59.61
C ILE A 393 -3.29 -11.12 60.90
N ALA A 394 -3.45 -12.28 61.55
CA ALA A 394 -4.03 -12.33 62.89
C ALA A 394 -2.97 -11.88 63.92
N ARG A 395 -3.09 -10.65 64.43
CA ARG A 395 -2.31 -10.23 65.61
C ARG A 395 -3.04 -10.65 66.88
N ALA A 396 -2.35 -11.39 67.75
CA ALA A 396 -2.82 -11.64 69.10
C ALA A 396 -2.54 -10.41 69.96
N ILE A 397 -3.60 -9.63 70.24
CA ILE A 397 -3.50 -8.54 71.22
C ILE A 397 -3.70 -9.17 72.60
N ASN A 398 -2.64 -9.23 73.40
CA ASN A 398 -2.73 -9.57 74.81
C ASN A 398 -3.26 -8.34 75.56
N ASN A 399 -4.59 -8.18 75.62
CA ASN A 399 -5.18 -7.26 76.57
C ASN A 399 -5.02 -7.87 77.97
N GLN A 400 -4.26 -7.22 78.87
CA GLN A 400 -4.02 -7.66 80.25
C GLN A 400 -5.27 -7.60 81.15
N SER A 401 -6.47 -7.48 80.60
CA SER A 401 -7.72 -7.46 81.36
C SER A 401 -8.84 -8.14 80.57
N GLN A 402 -9.27 -9.29 81.10
CA GLN A 402 -10.38 -10.18 80.68
C GLN A 402 -10.09 -11.27 79.63
N ASP A 403 -10.47 -12.49 80.01
CA ASP A 403 -10.31 -13.82 79.40
C ASP A 403 -10.95 -14.04 78.00
N LYS A 404 -10.98 -13.02 77.13
CA LYS A 404 -11.36 -13.20 75.72
C LYS A 404 -10.21 -12.74 74.82
N ARG A 405 -9.46 -13.71 74.29
CA ARG A 405 -8.58 -13.51 73.13
C ARG A 405 -9.42 -13.11 71.91
N SER A 406 -9.71 -11.82 71.73
CA SER A 406 -10.22 -11.33 70.46
C SER A 406 -9.05 -11.32 69.47
N ARG A 407 -9.01 -12.27 68.52
CA ARG A 407 -8.15 -12.19 67.35
C ARG A 407 -8.68 -11.07 66.47
N GLN A 408 -7.93 -9.98 66.34
CA GLN A 408 -8.21 -8.95 65.36
C GLN A 408 -7.34 -9.23 64.13
N GLU A 409 -8.00 -9.53 63.01
CA GLU A 409 -7.36 -9.72 61.72
C GLU A 409 -7.07 -8.35 61.10
N MET A 410 -5.81 -8.09 60.76
CA MET A 410 -5.45 -6.89 59.99
C MET A 410 -5.86 -7.09 58.53
N PRO A 411 -6.52 -6.08 57.91
CA PRO A 411 -6.89 -6.16 56.50
C PRO A 411 -5.65 -6.16 55.60
N VAL A 412 -5.79 -6.80 54.43
CA VAL A 412 -4.74 -6.91 53.41
C VAL A 412 -4.55 -5.57 52.69
N SER A 413 -3.31 -5.24 52.34
CA SER A 413 -2.99 -4.03 51.56
C SER A 413 -3.39 -4.18 50.10
N ILE A 414 -4.07 -3.17 49.54
CA ILE A 414 -4.49 -3.14 48.12
C ILE A 414 -3.40 -2.60 47.18
N TRP A 415 -2.34 -1.98 47.71
CA TRP A 415 -1.34 -1.27 46.91
C TRP A 415 -0.62 -2.16 45.89
N ARG A 416 -0.40 -3.43 46.22
CA ARG A 416 0.19 -4.42 45.30
C ARG A 416 -0.68 -4.60 44.05
N THR A 417 -1.99 -4.66 44.22
CA THR A 417 -2.95 -4.77 43.11
C THR A 417 -2.94 -3.52 42.24
N TYR A 418 -2.84 -2.32 42.83
CA TYR A 418 -2.70 -1.09 42.05
C TYR A 418 -1.37 -1.03 41.29
N PHE A 419 -0.29 -1.52 41.89
CA PHE A 419 1.01 -1.58 41.23
C PHE A 419 0.98 -2.50 40.00
N VAL A 420 0.49 -3.74 40.18
CA VAL A 420 0.32 -4.69 39.05
C VAL A 420 -0.65 -4.16 37.99
N ALA A 421 -1.72 -3.47 38.40
CA ALA A 421 -2.66 -2.84 37.48
C ALA A 421 -2.02 -1.74 36.62
N ASN A 422 -1.13 -0.92 37.22
CA ASN A 422 -0.40 0.12 36.50
C ASN A 422 0.56 -0.46 35.46
N GLU A 423 1.36 -1.43 35.87
CA GLU A 423 2.29 -2.09 34.96
C GLU A 423 1.55 -2.78 33.81
N TRP A 424 0.40 -3.42 34.09
CA TRP A 424 -0.46 -3.95 33.03
C TRP A 424 -1.00 -2.84 32.11
N ASN A 425 -1.41 -1.69 32.65
CA ASN A 425 -1.89 -0.56 31.85
C ASN A 425 -0.82 -0.05 30.88
N GLU A 426 0.43 0.03 31.33
CA GLU A 426 1.56 0.43 30.48
C GLU A 426 1.83 -0.58 29.36
N LEU A 427 1.81 -1.89 29.66
CA LEU A 427 2.10 -2.95 28.69
C LEU A 427 1.12 -3.00 27.50
N GLN A 428 -0.14 -2.60 27.69
CA GLN A 428 -1.19 -2.74 26.68
C GLN A 428 -0.89 -2.04 25.35
N GLY A 429 -0.22 -0.88 25.40
CA GLY A 429 0.11 -0.08 24.23
C GLY A 429 1.52 -0.30 23.69
N ILE A 430 2.33 -1.15 24.34
CA ILE A 430 3.72 -1.37 23.93
C ILE A 430 3.75 -2.18 22.64
N ARG A 431 4.49 -1.65 21.67
CA ARG A 431 4.83 -2.31 20.42
C ARG A 431 6.21 -2.92 20.52
N LYS A 432 6.43 -4.02 19.80
CA LYS A 432 7.75 -4.66 19.75
C LYS A 432 8.74 -3.84 18.95
N LEU A 433 8.28 -3.13 17.92
CA LEU A 433 9.12 -2.25 17.09
C LEU A 433 9.02 -0.79 17.50
N ASN A 434 10.11 -0.05 17.28
CA ASN A 434 10.11 1.40 17.48
C ASN A 434 9.56 2.11 16.23
N LYS A 435 8.34 2.66 16.35
CA LYS A 435 7.63 3.37 15.27
C LYS A 435 8.38 4.61 14.75
N ILE A 436 9.07 5.35 15.62
CA ILE A 436 9.82 6.56 15.24
C ILE A 436 11.01 6.16 14.38
N PHE A 437 11.80 5.20 14.86
CA PHE A 437 12.96 4.70 14.13
C PHE A 437 12.54 4.03 12.82
N GLN A 438 11.42 3.31 12.79
CA GLN A 438 10.87 2.70 11.58
C GLN A 438 10.63 3.74 10.48
N VAL A 439 9.84 4.78 10.77
CA VAL A 439 9.53 5.83 9.78
C VAL A 439 10.79 6.60 9.39
N PHE A 440 11.64 6.95 10.35
CA PHE A 440 12.89 7.68 10.07
C PHE A 440 13.83 6.90 9.16
N ALA A 441 14.08 5.62 9.46
CA ALA A 441 14.95 4.77 8.65
C ALA A 441 14.39 4.56 7.23
N VAL A 442 13.08 4.37 7.10
CA VAL A 442 12.41 4.26 5.80
C VAL A 442 12.60 5.55 4.97
N LEU A 443 12.38 6.72 5.57
CA LEU A 443 12.59 8.01 4.90
C LEU A 443 14.06 8.25 4.54
N PHE A 444 14.99 7.85 5.40
CA PHE A 444 16.41 7.93 5.13
C PHE A 444 16.78 7.14 3.86
N PHE A 445 16.35 5.88 3.75
CA PHE A 445 16.63 5.08 2.55
C PHE A 445 15.90 5.60 1.30
N LEU A 446 14.64 6.01 1.43
CA LEU A 446 13.87 6.50 0.28
C LEU A 446 14.39 7.83 -0.27
N LYS A 447 14.56 8.84 0.60
CA LYS A 447 14.88 10.22 0.21
C LYS A 447 16.37 10.56 0.30
N VAL A 448 17.07 10.14 1.35
CA VAL A 448 18.47 10.53 1.57
C VAL A 448 19.43 9.66 0.76
N VAL A 449 19.24 8.34 0.77
CA VAL A 449 20.01 7.42 -0.07
C VAL A 449 19.61 7.55 -1.54
N GLY A 450 18.35 7.90 -1.81
CA GLY A 450 17.85 8.21 -3.16
C GLY A 450 17.17 7.04 -3.86
N PHE A 451 16.70 6.01 -3.14
CA PHE A 451 15.96 4.90 -3.75
C PHE A 451 14.67 5.34 -4.47
N GLU A 452 14.14 6.52 -4.17
CA GLU A 452 13.06 7.15 -4.94
C GLU A 452 13.40 7.26 -6.44
N ASN A 453 14.66 7.51 -6.80
CA ASN A 453 15.07 7.70 -8.20
C ASN A 453 14.94 6.42 -9.05
N VAL A 454 14.85 5.25 -8.42
CA VAL A 454 14.61 3.96 -9.10
C VAL A 454 13.15 3.84 -9.55
N THR A 455 12.24 4.68 -9.03
CA THR A 455 10.80 4.55 -9.26
C THR A 455 10.30 5.25 -10.53
N THR A 456 11.19 5.86 -11.30
CA THR A 456 10.93 6.49 -12.61
C THR A 456 10.59 5.45 -13.69
N MET A 457 9.79 5.83 -14.70
CA MET A 457 9.38 4.96 -15.82
C MET A 457 10.43 4.82 -16.95
N ASP A 458 11.68 5.12 -16.68
CA ASP A 458 12.84 4.94 -17.58
C ASP A 458 13.54 3.59 -17.30
N PRO A 459 14.36 3.06 -18.21
CA PRO A 459 15.13 1.84 -17.96
C PRO A 459 16.25 2.05 -16.93
N ASP A 460 16.65 3.30 -16.66
CA ASP A 460 17.71 3.60 -15.70
C ASP A 460 17.29 3.28 -14.26
N GLY A 461 17.93 2.24 -13.70
CA GLY A 461 17.81 1.79 -12.32
C GLY A 461 18.81 2.43 -11.35
N SER A 462 19.54 3.46 -11.76
CA SER A 462 20.51 4.13 -10.91
C SER A 462 19.85 4.86 -9.73
N VAL A 463 20.49 4.75 -8.56
CA VAL A 463 20.02 5.40 -7.32
C VAL A 463 20.39 6.88 -7.31
N SER A 464 21.53 7.25 -7.89
CA SER A 464 22.01 8.62 -7.99
C SER A 464 21.90 9.13 -9.42
N LYS A 465 20.93 10.03 -9.67
CA LYS A 465 20.74 10.68 -10.97
C LYS A 465 21.19 12.14 -10.90
N SER A 466 22.02 12.57 -11.86
CA SER A 466 22.41 13.98 -12.02
C SER A 466 21.21 14.84 -12.42
N ASP A 467 21.21 16.10 -12.04
CA ASP A 467 20.10 17.02 -12.31
C ASP A 467 20.00 17.43 -13.79
N ASP A 468 21.07 17.26 -14.55
CA ASP A 468 21.10 17.56 -15.98
C ASP A 468 20.44 16.47 -16.85
N VAL A 469 20.08 15.32 -16.28
CA VAL A 469 19.48 14.18 -17.01
C VAL A 469 17.97 14.24 -16.93
N TYR A 470 17.29 13.93 -18.03
CA TYR A 470 15.83 13.81 -18.04
C TYR A 470 15.37 12.74 -17.05
N LYS A 471 14.56 13.14 -16.07
CA LYS A 471 13.87 12.23 -15.14
C LYS A 471 12.46 12.01 -15.66
N SER A 472 12.16 10.78 -16.08
CA SER A 472 10.80 10.36 -16.43
C SER A 472 9.85 10.54 -15.25
N GLU A 473 8.55 10.63 -15.53
CA GLU A 473 7.51 10.61 -14.50
C GLU A 473 7.65 9.37 -13.59
N MET A 474 7.31 9.54 -12.31
CA MET A 474 7.39 8.49 -11.30
C MET A 474 6.21 7.54 -11.42
N SER A 475 6.46 6.23 -11.31
CA SER A 475 5.37 5.24 -11.30
C SER A 475 4.88 4.92 -9.90
N TYR A 476 3.57 5.01 -9.69
CA TYR A 476 2.91 4.55 -8.46
C TYR A 476 3.20 3.08 -8.13
N VAL A 477 3.31 2.19 -9.13
CA VAL A 477 3.59 0.76 -8.93
C VAL A 477 5.01 0.56 -8.40
N PHE A 478 5.99 1.24 -9.00
CA PHE A 478 7.38 1.14 -8.55
C PHE A 478 7.60 1.82 -7.20
N ARG A 479 6.94 2.95 -6.95
CA ARG A 479 6.94 3.61 -5.64
C ARG A 479 6.39 2.70 -4.56
N TYR A 480 5.24 2.07 -4.81
CA TYR A 480 4.64 1.09 -3.91
C TYR A 480 5.57 -0.10 -3.62
N ALA A 481 6.23 -0.64 -4.64
CA ALA A 481 7.18 -1.75 -4.50
C ALA A 481 8.38 -1.39 -3.62
N ILE A 482 9.07 -0.29 -3.92
CA ILE A 482 10.26 0.15 -3.16
C ILE A 482 9.87 0.56 -1.74
N ALA A 483 8.79 1.32 -1.57
CA ALA A 483 8.32 1.73 -0.25
C ALA A 483 8.00 0.51 0.63
N SER A 484 7.20 -0.43 0.12
CA SER A 484 6.84 -1.65 0.85
C SER A 484 8.07 -2.52 1.16
N LEU A 485 8.99 -2.68 0.19
CA LEU A 485 10.21 -3.47 0.37
C LEU A 485 11.10 -2.89 1.48
N ILE A 486 11.41 -1.60 1.42
CA ILE A 486 12.26 -0.94 2.42
C ILE A 486 11.59 -1.00 3.79
N TYR A 487 10.29 -0.76 3.87
CA TYR A 487 9.55 -0.84 5.13
C TYR A 487 9.62 -2.24 5.75
N ILE A 488 9.41 -3.29 4.96
CA ILE A 488 9.53 -4.69 5.39
C ILE A 488 10.96 -4.99 5.85
N LEU A 489 11.97 -4.60 5.08
CA LEU A 489 13.38 -4.87 5.41
C LEU A 489 13.79 -4.20 6.73
N VAL A 490 13.44 -2.92 6.93
CA VAL A 490 13.71 -2.22 8.19
C VAL A 490 12.96 -2.90 9.35
N ALA A 491 11.71 -3.31 9.14
CA ALA A 491 10.93 -3.99 10.17
C ALA A 491 11.53 -5.36 10.56
N ILE A 492 12.01 -6.14 9.59
CA ILE A 492 12.70 -7.42 9.84
C ILE A 492 13.98 -7.19 10.63
N VAL A 493 14.79 -6.21 10.24
CA VAL A 493 16.04 -5.88 10.95
C VAL A 493 15.75 -5.46 12.40
N GLN A 494 14.75 -4.60 12.61
CA GLN A 494 14.33 -4.24 13.96
C GLN A 494 13.82 -5.45 14.74
N TYR A 495 12.98 -6.29 14.15
CA TYR A 495 12.44 -7.47 14.82
C TYR A 495 13.55 -8.43 15.27
N ILE A 496 14.55 -8.68 14.42
CA ILE A 496 15.72 -9.50 14.75
C ILE A 496 16.50 -8.86 15.89
N PHE A 497 16.77 -7.56 15.82
CA PHE A 497 17.47 -6.83 16.88
C PHE A 497 16.73 -6.90 18.22
N PHE A 498 15.44 -6.60 18.25
CA PHE A 498 14.66 -6.61 19.49
C PHE A 498 14.53 -8.01 20.08
N SER A 499 14.28 -9.02 19.25
CA SER A 499 14.06 -10.40 19.72
C SER A 499 15.36 -11.08 20.20
N PHE A 500 16.47 -10.89 19.51
CA PHE A 500 17.72 -11.60 19.83
C PHE A 500 18.69 -10.82 20.71
N ILE A 501 18.63 -9.48 20.68
CA ILE A 501 19.58 -8.62 21.38
C ILE A 501 18.89 -7.87 22.51
N TYR A 502 17.86 -7.08 22.23
CA TYR A 502 17.26 -6.20 23.23
C TYR A 502 16.59 -6.99 24.37
N GLU A 503 15.70 -7.93 24.05
CA GLU A 503 14.99 -8.75 25.04
C GLU A 503 15.95 -9.59 25.88
N ARG A 504 17.03 -10.08 25.26
CA ARG A 504 17.98 -10.97 25.95
C ARG A 504 19.00 -10.24 26.83
N PHE A 505 19.45 -9.05 26.43
CA PHE A 505 20.58 -8.36 27.08
C PHE A 505 20.20 -7.03 27.76
N VAL A 506 19.03 -6.47 27.46
CA VAL A 506 18.61 -5.16 27.98
C VAL A 506 17.37 -5.30 28.84
N GLU A 507 16.23 -5.65 28.24
CA GLU A 507 14.94 -5.59 28.93
C GLU A 507 13.89 -6.43 28.20
N ASP A 508 13.26 -7.37 28.92
CA ASP A 508 12.04 -8.05 28.49
C ASP A 508 10.89 -7.62 29.40
N LYS A 509 10.07 -6.69 28.91
CA LYS A 509 8.94 -6.12 29.68
C LYS A 509 7.84 -7.13 29.95
N VAL A 510 7.64 -8.10 29.06
CA VAL A 510 6.61 -9.12 29.20
C VAL A 510 7.01 -10.08 30.32
N GLN A 511 8.25 -10.56 30.32
CA GLN A 511 8.77 -11.44 31.36
C GLN A 511 8.89 -10.73 32.71
N GLN A 512 9.35 -9.47 32.73
CA GLN A 512 9.42 -8.66 33.96
C GLN A 512 8.05 -8.49 34.63
N PHE A 513 6.98 -8.39 33.85
CA PHE A 513 5.62 -8.35 34.39
C PHE A 513 5.21 -9.67 35.06
N VAL A 514 5.57 -10.81 34.47
CA VAL A 514 5.33 -12.14 35.07
C VAL A 514 6.10 -12.27 36.38
N ASP A 515 7.37 -11.85 36.41
CA ASP A 515 8.18 -11.81 37.62
C ASP A 515 7.56 -10.91 38.67
N LEU A 516 7.09 -9.72 38.29
CA LEU A 516 6.44 -8.80 39.19
C LEU A 516 5.17 -9.39 39.81
N CYS A 517 4.36 -10.12 39.03
CA CYS A 517 3.16 -10.80 39.53
C CYS A 517 3.53 -11.76 40.67
N SER A 518 4.61 -12.54 40.49
CA SER A 518 5.09 -13.50 41.49
C SER A 518 5.65 -12.85 42.75
N MET A 519 6.42 -11.76 42.61
CA MET A 519 6.95 -10.99 43.74
C MET A 519 5.83 -10.26 44.49
N SER A 520 4.80 -9.80 43.78
CA SER A 520 3.65 -9.11 44.36
C SER A 520 2.63 -10.05 44.97
N ASN A 521 2.76 -11.38 44.83
CA ASN A 521 1.79 -12.38 45.29
C ASN A 521 0.40 -12.21 44.65
N ILE A 522 0.35 -11.83 43.37
CA ILE A 522 -0.87 -11.56 42.61
C ILE A 522 -0.86 -12.36 41.31
N SER A 523 -1.88 -13.19 41.09
CA SER A 523 -2.09 -13.84 39.78
C SER A 523 -3.01 -13.02 38.89
N VAL A 524 -2.80 -13.12 37.58
CA VAL A 524 -3.64 -12.44 36.57
C VAL A 524 -4.48 -13.48 35.83
N PHE A 525 -5.80 -13.29 35.84
CA PHE A 525 -6.76 -14.15 35.16
C PHE A 525 -7.41 -13.36 34.02
N ILE A 526 -7.09 -13.72 32.77
CA ILE A 526 -7.45 -12.96 31.56
C ILE A 526 -8.37 -13.82 30.70
N MET A 527 -9.64 -13.46 30.56
CA MET A 527 -10.55 -14.11 29.61
C MET A 527 -10.68 -13.26 28.35
N SER A 528 -9.99 -13.67 27.28
CA SER A 528 -10.15 -13.04 25.96
C SER A 528 -11.51 -13.37 25.35
N ASN A 529 -12.03 -14.56 25.64
CA ASN A 529 -13.34 -15.05 25.22
C ASN A 529 -14.02 -15.78 26.40
N ALA A 530 -15.30 -16.11 26.24
CA ALA A 530 -16.08 -16.73 27.31
C ALA A 530 -15.52 -18.08 27.82
N ARG A 531 -14.86 -18.87 26.96
CA ARG A 531 -14.26 -20.17 27.32
C ARG A 531 -12.74 -20.20 27.15
N PHE A 532 -12.11 -19.10 26.75
CA PHE A 532 -10.69 -19.10 26.43
C PHE A 532 -10.01 -17.83 26.95
N GLY A 533 -8.76 -17.98 27.36
CA GLY A 533 -7.93 -16.84 27.74
C GLY A 533 -6.57 -17.28 28.24
N TYR A 534 -6.01 -16.50 29.16
CA TYR A 534 -4.67 -16.66 29.69
C TYR A 534 -4.66 -16.56 31.21
N TYR A 535 -3.76 -17.30 31.84
CA TYR A 535 -3.53 -17.26 33.27
C TYR A 535 -2.04 -17.03 33.54
N ILE A 536 -1.74 -16.02 34.34
CA ILE A 536 -0.38 -15.72 34.83
C ILE A 536 -0.36 -16.07 36.31
N HIS A 537 0.46 -17.05 36.66
CA HIS A 537 0.65 -17.51 38.01
C HIS A 537 1.64 -16.61 38.75
N GLY A 538 1.14 -15.86 39.72
CA GLY A 538 1.93 -14.96 40.55
C GLY A 538 1.79 -15.27 42.05
N ARG A 539 1.53 -16.51 42.44
CA ARG A 539 1.55 -16.87 43.87
C ARG A 539 3.00 -16.90 44.33
N SER A 540 3.34 -16.10 45.34
CA SER A 540 4.70 -16.05 45.86
C SER A 540 5.06 -17.37 46.55
N VAL A 541 6.29 -17.85 46.31
CA VAL A 541 6.84 -19.06 46.95
C VAL A 541 7.00 -18.88 48.47
N HIS A 542 7.11 -17.64 48.93
CA HIS A 542 7.21 -17.28 50.35
C HIS A 542 5.83 -17.13 51.02
N GLY A 543 4.75 -17.16 50.23
CA GLY A 543 3.36 -17.06 50.69
C GLY A 543 2.93 -15.69 51.21
N ARG A 544 3.81 -14.69 51.16
CA ARG A 544 3.56 -13.29 51.52
C ARG A 544 4.46 -12.36 50.72
N SER A 545 3.95 -11.17 50.40
CA SER A 545 4.73 -10.12 49.72
C SER A 545 4.78 -8.78 50.48
N ASP A 546 3.81 -8.49 51.36
CA ASP A 546 3.79 -7.29 52.20
C ASP A 546 4.83 -7.40 53.35
N THR A 547 6.10 -7.24 53.02
CA THR A 547 7.24 -7.43 53.92
C THR A 547 8.10 -6.18 54.01
N ASN A 548 8.95 -6.11 55.04
CA ASN A 548 9.94 -5.04 55.14
C ASN A 548 11.15 -5.32 54.22
N MET A 549 11.96 -4.29 53.94
CA MET A 549 13.12 -4.40 53.03
C MET A 549 14.09 -5.52 53.41
N ARG A 550 14.27 -5.81 54.70
CA ARG A 550 15.17 -6.85 55.17
C ARG A 550 14.62 -8.25 54.89
N GLU A 551 13.34 -8.47 55.18
CA GLU A 551 12.65 -9.71 54.87
C GLU A 551 12.62 -9.97 53.37
N MET A 552 12.37 -8.93 52.55
CA MET A 552 12.39 -9.03 51.09
C MET A 552 13.79 -9.43 50.57
N TYR A 553 14.86 -8.87 51.14
CA TYR A 553 16.23 -9.27 50.81
C TYR A 553 16.52 -10.72 51.20
N ASP A 554 16.12 -11.14 52.41
CA ASP A 554 16.29 -12.52 52.87
C ASP A 554 15.49 -13.52 52.01
N MET A 555 14.34 -13.10 51.48
CA MET A 555 13.52 -13.86 50.53
C MET A 555 14.24 -14.04 49.19
N MET A 556 14.69 -12.95 48.57
CA MET A 556 15.45 -13.00 47.31
C MET A 556 16.71 -13.86 47.43
N LYS A 557 17.43 -13.75 48.56
CA LYS A 557 18.62 -14.56 48.80
C LYS A 557 18.32 -16.05 48.89
N LYS A 558 17.17 -16.43 49.46
CA LYS A 558 16.74 -17.83 49.50
C LYS A 558 16.32 -18.36 48.13
N GLU A 559 15.77 -17.51 47.26
CA GLU A 559 15.51 -17.87 45.86
C GLU A 559 16.82 -18.03 45.07
N GLU A 560 17.79 -17.14 45.27
CA GLU A 560 19.13 -17.22 44.65
C GLU A 560 19.90 -18.48 45.08
N GLU A 561 19.78 -18.86 46.35
CA GLU A 561 20.41 -20.07 46.92
C GLU A 561 19.60 -21.37 46.64
N ASP A 562 18.50 -21.31 45.87
CA ASP A 562 17.59 -22.44 45.55
C ASP A 562 17.07 -23.17 46.82
N MET A 563 16.86 -22.40 47.89
CA MET A 563 16.40 -22.87 49.20
C MET A 563 14.87 -22.82 49.34
N CYS A 564 14.16 -22.50 48.26
CA CYS A 564 12.70 -22.37 48.19
C CYS A 564 12.15 -23.17 47.01
N GLY A 565 10.84 -23.45 47.02
CA GLY A 565 10.18 -24.05 45.86
C GLY A 565 10.24 -23.11 44.65
N LYS A 566 10.11 -23.68 43.46
CA LYS A 566 10.05 -22.92 42.20
C LYS A 566 8.75 -22.12 42.06
N ARG A 567 8.78 -21.09 41.21
CA ARG A 567 7.69 -20.10 41.05
C ARG A 567 6.49 -20.59 40.22
N GLY A 568 6.58 -21.74 39.56
CA GLY A 568 5.53 -22.25 38.68
C GLY A 568 4.30 -22.78 39.41
N LEU A 569 3.23 -23.01 38.66
CA LEU A 569 1.96 -23.54 39.19
C LEU A 569 2.08 -25.02 39.60
N GLU A 570 2.81 -25.82 38.83
CA GLU A 570 3.11 -27.21 39.16
C GLU A 570 4.29 -27.28 40.14
N PRO A 571 4.28 -28.22 41.11
CA PRO A 571 5.42 -28.43 41.99
C PRO A 571 6.67 -28.75 41.16
N ASP A 572 7.78 -28.08 41.49
CA ASP A 572 9.08 -28.17 40.82
C ASP A 572 9.12 -27.66 39.36
N SER A 573 8.13 -26.88 38.92
CA SER A 573 8.13 -26.19 37.62
C SER A 573 8.43 -24.70 37.74
N ASP A 574 9.08 -24.13 36.72
CA ASP A 574 9.30 -22.67 36.58
C ASP A 574 8.26 -22.02 35.64
N GLU A 575 7.34 -22.81 35.07
CA GLU A 575 6.34 -22.30 34.13
C GLU A 575 5.23 -21.55 34.87
N GLN A 576 5.10 -20.25 34.57
CA GLN A 576 4.15 -19.34 35.24
C GLN A 576 3.01 -18.89 34.33
N THR A 577 3.15 -18.98 33.02
CA THR A 577 2.15 -18.53 32.04
C THR A 577 1.44 -19.72 31.43
N PHE A 578 0.11 -19.63 31.31
CA PHE A 578 -0.72 -20.68 30.76
C PHE A 578 -1.77 -20.11 29.82
N GLN A 579 -2.05 -20.78 28.71
CA GLN A 579 -3.30 -20.56 27.97
C GLN A 579 -4.39 -21.40 28.61
N MET A 580 -5.58 -20.87 28.84
CA MET A 580 -6.64 -21.60 29.52
C MET A 580 -7.87 -21.78 28.63
N SER A 581 -8.40 -23.00 28.64
CA SER A 581 -9.74 -23.34 28.17
C SER A 581 -10.61 -23.64 29.38
N VAL A 582 -11.61 -22.80 29.66
CA VAL A 582 -12.42 -22.88 30.87
C VAL A 582 -13.81 -23.50 30.61
N PRO A 583 -14.37 -24.27 31.57
CA PRO A 583 -15.73 -24.79 31.45
C PRO A 583 -16.79 -23.69 31.45
N LEU A 584 -17.90 -23.89 30.73
CA LEU A 584 -19.03 -22.94 30.72
C LEU A 584 -19.63 -22.70 32.11
N LYS A 585 -19.60 -23.71 32.98
CA LYS A 585 -20.04 -23.62 34.38
C LYS A 585 -19.24 -22.57 35.16
N LEU A 586 -17.92 -22.49 34.93
CA LEU A 586 -17.06 -21.49 35.56
C LEU A 586 -17.43 -20.09 35.09
N ARG A 587 -17.61 -19.91 33.78
CA ARG A 587 -18.00 -18.63 33.19
C ARG A 587 -19.35 -18.15 33.71
N ALA A 588 -20.35 -19.04 33.79
CA ALA A 588 -21.67 -18.70 34.32
C ALA A 588 -21.61 -18.23 35.78
N LYS A 589 -20.76 -18.85 36.61
CA LYS A 589 -20.52 -18.42 38.00
C LYS A 589 -19.80 -17.08 38.08
N TYR A 590 -18.81 -16.86 37.22
CA TYR A 590 -18.13 -15.57 37.09
C TYR A 590 -19.13 -14.45 36.75
N ASP A 591 -19.94 -14.64 35.70
CA ASP A 591 -20.93 -13.65 35.27
C ASP A 591 -22.02 -13.41 36.32
N GLN A 592 -22.42 -14.44 37.08
CA GLN A 592 -23.37 -14.31 38.18
C GLN A 592 -22.87 -13.34 39.28
N ILE A 593 -21.56 -13.31 39.53
CA ILE A 593 -20.94 -12.44 40.54
C ILE A 593 -20.67 -11.05 39.95
N TYR A 594 -20.20 -10.98 38.70
CA TYR A 594 -19.73 -9.73 38.08
C TYR A 594 -20.87 -8.85 37.50
N LEU A 595 -21.87 -9.45 36.84
CA LEU A 595 -22.90 -8.71 36.09
C LEU A 595 -23.72 -7.72 36.94
N PRO A 596 -24.13 -8.04 38.19
CA PRO A 596 -24.84 -7.07 39.04
C PRO A 596 -24.03 -5.78 39.29
N ILE A 597 -22.71 -5.90 39.45
CA ILE A 597 -21.80 -4.77 39.67
C ILE A 597 -21.71 -3.91 38.41
N ALA A 598 -21.56 -4.58 37.26
CA ALA A 598 -21.47 -3.91 35.97
C ALA A 598 -22.72 -3.07 35.71
N LEU A 599 -23.92 -3.63 35.91
CA LEU A 599 -25.20 -2.95 35.72
C LEU A 599 -25.40 -1.75 36.68
N GLU A 600 -24.97 -1.87 37.94
CA GLU A 600 -25.01 -0.75 38.89
C GLU A 600 -24.07 0.40 38.46
N ARG A 601 -22.88 0.11 37.93
CA ARG A 601 -21.97 1.15 37.39
C ARG A 601 -22.57 1.86 36.17
N THR A 602 -23.15 1.13 35.21
CA THR A 602 -23.74 1.75 34.01
C THR A 602 -24.95 2.63 34.35
N THR A 603 -25.76 2.21 35.33
CA THR A 603 -26.92 3.00 35.79
C THR A 603 -26.52 4.20 36.65
N ALA A 604 -25.37 4.17 37.32
CA ALA A 604 -24.82 5.32 38.04
C ALA A 604 -24.32 6.43 37.10
N VAL A 605 -23.72 6.08 35.95
CA VAL A 605 -23.26 7.06 34.94
C VAL A 605 -24.43 7.83 34.30
N GLY A 606 -25.59 7.19 34.12
CA GLY A 606 -26.80 7.84 33.60
C GLY A 606 -27.57 8.72 34.59
N ARG A 607 -27.17 8.78 35.87
CA ARG A 607 -27.90 9.49 36.94
C ARG A 607 -27.00 10.45 37.74
N MET A 608 -26.03 11.09 37.09
CA MET A 608 -25.09 12.01 37.74
C MET A 608 -25.70 13.33 38.27
N GLU A 609 -27.01 13.60 38.09
CA GLU A 609 -27.62 14.85 38.59
C GLU A 609 -28.26 14.78 39.98
N GLN A 610 -28.47 13.62 40.61
CA GLN A 610 -29.10 13.60 41.95
C GLN A 610 -28.53 12.55 42.91
N GLY A 611 -27.74 13.01 43.89
CA GLY A 611 -27.65 12.39 45.22
C GLY A 611 -26.25 11.99 45.71
N LYS A 612 -25.64 12.85 46.54
CA LYS A 612 -24.36 12.66 47.26
C LYS A 612 -24.32 11.52 48.31
N GLY A 613 -25.36 10.69 48.42
CA GLY A 613 -25.50 9.67 49.47
C GLY A 613 -25.58 8.20 49.03
N ARG A 614 -25.57 7.89 47.72
CA ARG A 614 -25.67 6.51 47.18
C ARG A 614 -24.36 5.90 46.71
N THR A 615 -23.28 6.69 46.66
CA THR A 615 -21.96 6.25 46.19
C THR A 615 -21.25 5.32 47.19
N SER A 616 -21.47 5.47 48.50
CA SER A 616 -20.84 4.59 49.51
C SER A 616 -21.36 3.16 49.46
N SER A 617 -22.68 2.96 49.33
CA SER A 617 -23.28 1.63 49.31
C SER A 617 -22.98 0.83 48.05
N SER A 618 -22.82 1.50 46.89
CA SER A 618 -22.37 0.84 45.65
C SER A 618 -20.90 0.44 45.72
N PHE A 619 -20.06 1.26 46.35
CA PHE A 619 -18.64 0.95 46.56
C PHE A 619 -18.44 -0.24 47.52
N GLU A 620 -19.19 -0.30 48.63
CA GLU A 620 -19.17 -1.44 49.57
C GLU A 620 -19.54 -2.75 48.89
N LYS A 621 -20.60 -2.77 48.06
CA LYS A 621 -20.97 -3.96 47.28
C LYS A 621 -19.89 -4.39 46.28
N SER A 622 -19.19 -3.43 45.67
CA SER A 622 -18.08 -3.71 44.74
C SER A 622 -16.91 -4.40 45.47
N ILE A 623 -16.61 -3.97 46.71
CA ILE A 623 -15.58 -4.59 47.54
C ILE A 623 -15.98 -6.01 47.97
N GLU A 624 -17.22 -6.19 48.42
CA GLU A 624 -17.73 -7.52 48.79
C GLU A 624 -17.64 -8.48 47.61
N SER A 625 -18.10 -8.05 46.43
CA SER A 625 -18.07 -8.88 45.23
C SER A 625 -16.66 -9.19 44.74
N TYR A 626 -15.71 -8.24 44.87
CA TYR A 626 -14.28 -8.52 44.64
C TYR A 626 -13.78 -9.62 45.57
N SER A 627 -14.12 -9.56 46.87
CA SER A 627 -13.70 -10.57 47.85
C SER A 627 -14.29 -11.95 47.56
N VAL A 628 -15.54 -12.02 47.11
CA VAL A 628 -16.22 -13.26 46.71
C VAL A 628 -15.57 -13.85 45.46
N LEU A 629 -15.29 -13.00 44.46
CA LEU A 629 -14.67 -13.42 43.21
C LEU A 629 -13.22 -13.89 43.41
N ASN A 630 -12.45 -13.17 44.24
CA ASN A 630 -11.08 -13.56 44.61
C ASN A 630 -11.05 -14.94 45.28
N LYS A 631 -11.94 -15.18 46.27
CA LYS A 631 -12.07 -16.49 46.92
C LYS A 631 -12.50 -17.59 45.95
N PHE A 632 -13.44 -17.30 45.05
CA PHE A 632 -13.92 -18.25 44.07
C PHE A 632 -12.81 -18.67 43.09
N LEU A 633 -12.10 -17.71 42.49
CA LEU A 633 -11.03 -18.01 41.54
C LEU A 633 -9.80 -18.63 42.23
N GLY A 634 -9.45 -18.18 43.44
CA GLY A 634 -8.41 -18.81 44.24
C GLY A 634 -8.72 -20.28 44.55
N ALA A 635 -9.96 -20.57 44.96
CA ALA A 635 -10.43 -21.94 45.21
C ALA A 635 -10.47 -22.80 43.93
N PHE A 636 -10.73 -22.21 42.76
CA PHE A 636 -10.65 -22.91 41.48
C PHE A 636 -9.21 -23.32 41.15
N ILE A 637 -8.24 -22.40 41.30
CA ILE A 637 -6.82 -22.69 41.06
C ILE A 637 -6.29 -23.73 42.06
N ASP A 638 -6.73 -23.69 43.33
CA ASP A 638 -6.37 -24.65 44.39
C ASP A 638 -7.11 -26.01 44.27
N HIS A 639 -7.78 -26.32 43.15
CA HIS A 639 -8.53 -27.57 42.93
C HIS A 639 -9.58 -27.87 44.03
N SER A 640 -10.14 -26.84 44.67
CA SER A 640 -11.04 -27.01 45.82
C SER A 640 -12.46 -27.46 45.42
N PHE A 641 -12.83 -27.31 44.15
CA PHE A 641 -14.15 -27.70 43.64
C PHE A 641 -14.08 -29.04 42.89
N LYS A 642 -14.78 -30.05 43.40
CA LYS A 642 -14.85 -31.39 42.76
C LYS A 642 -15.51 -31.36 41.37
N ASP A 643 -16.46 -30.45 41.17
CA ASP A 643 -17.27 -30.36 39.94
C ASP A 643 -16.71 -29.34 38.93
N LEU A 644 -15.66 -28.61 39.30
CA LEU A 644 -15.05 -27.51 38.56
C LEU A 644 -13.53 -27.62 38.70
N ASP A 645 -12.97 -28.58 37.96
CA ASP A 645 -11.55 -28.92 38.02
C ASP A 645 -10.86 -28.66 36.67
N TYR A 646 -9.53 -28.56 36.67
CA TYR A 646 -8.72 -28.39 35.46
C TYR A 646 -7.52 -29.33 35.41
N LYS A 647 -6.99 -29.53 34.20
CA LYS A 647 -5.77 -30.31 33.95
C LYS A 647 -4.73 -29.46 33.25
N ILE A 648 -3.46 -29.75 33.53
CA ILE A 648 -2.33 -29.08 32.88
C ILE A 648 -1.84 -29.99 31.74
N ILE A 649 -1.77 -29.45 30.52
CA ILE A 649 -1.46 -30.21 29.29
C ILE A 649 -0.49 -29.41 28.43
N LYS A 650 0.39 -30.06 27.67
CA LYS A 650 1.21 -29.39 26.64
C LYS A 650 0.49 -29.43 25.30
N LYS A 651 0.41 -28.28 24.60
CA LYS A 651 -0.10 -28.25 23.23
C LYS A 651 0.79 -29.08 22.31
N SER A 652 0.16 -29.81 21.40
CA SER A 652 0.88 -30.46 20.29
C SER A 652 1.43 -29.41 19.32
N LEU A 653 2.42 -29.80 18.51
CA LEU A 653 2.99 -28.90 17.49
C LEU A 653 1.92 -28.36 16.52
N ILE A 654 0.93 -29.19 16.16
CA ILE A 654 -0.16 -28.80 15.26
C ILE A 654 -1.07 -27.77 15.94
N GLU A 655 -1.41 -27.97 17.21
CA GLU A 655 -2.20 -27.02 18.01
C GLU A 655 -1.51 -25.66 18.18
N ASN A 656 -0.17 -25.67 18.30
CA ASN A 656 0.63 -24.45 18.37
C ASN A 656 0.69 -23.71 17.02
N ILE A 657 0.94 -24.42 15.92
CA ILE A 657 1.02 -23.80 14.58
C ILE A 657 -0.33 -23.21 14.15
N LEU A 658 -1.41 -23.94 14.42
CA LEU A 658 -2.75 -23.57 13.99
C LEU A 658 -3.50 -22.68 15.00
N ASP A 659 -2.88 -22.37 16.14
CA ASP A 659 -3.47 -21.66 17.29
C ASP A 659 -4.87 -22.20 17.61
N THR A 660 -4.97 -23.49 17.94
CA THR A 660 -6.26 -24.15 18.16
C THR A 660 -6.15 -25.26 19.20
N GLU A 661 -7.21 -25.41 19.97
CA GLU A 661 -7.38 -26.46 20.97
C GLU A 661 -8.15 -27.64 20.35
N ILE A 662 -7.51 -28.80 20.18
CA ILE A 662 -8.16 -30.00 19.63
C ILE A 662 -9.06 -30.63 20.70
N HIS A 663 -8.62 -30.61 21.96
CA HIS A 663 -9.41 -31.16 23.07
C HIS A 663 -10.58 -30.27 23.47
N GLU A 664 -11.80 -30.82 23.39
CA GLU A 664 -13.01 -30.14 23.86
C GLU A 664 -13.21 -30.32 25.36
N THR A 665 -13.14 -29.21 26.09
CA THR A 665 -13.36 -29.14 27.53
C THR A 665 -14.84 -28.97 27.87
N TYR A 666 -15.58 -30.08 27.95
CA TYR A 666 -17.01 -30.07 28.34
C TYR A 666 -17.19 -29.83 29.84
N ASP A 667 -16.51 -30.62 30.69
CA ASP A 667 -16.68 -30.58 32.14
C ASP A 667 -15.42 -30.19 32.92
N THR A 668 -14.22 -30.44 32.39
CA THR A 668 -12.94 -30.08 33.03
C THR A 668 -12.23 -29.01 32.22
N GLY A 669 -11.65 -28.02 32.89
CA GLY A 669 -10.82 -27.00 32.25
C GLY A 669 -9.46 -27.57 31.84
N VAL A 670 -8.78 -26.90 30.93
CA VAL A 670 -7.41 -27.24 30.53
C VAL A 670 -6.56 -25.98 30.58
N LEU A 671 -5.43 -26.06 31.28
CA LEU A 671 -4.36 -25.08 31.24
C LEU A 671 -3.25 -25.65 30.38
N TYR A 672 -2.95 -24.95 29.29
CA TYR A 672 -1.89 -25.29 28.37
C TYR A 672 -0.61 -24.59 28.78
N ASN A 673 0.47 -25.35 28.96
CA ASN A 673 1.79 -24.78 29.22
C ASN A 673 2.24 -23.95 28.02
N ASP A 674 2.81 -22.79 28.32
CA ASP A 674 3.22 -21.79 27.35
C ASP A 674 4.67 -21.37 27.60
N ASN A 675 5.37 -20.96 26.55
CA ASN A 675 6.76 -20.52 26.57
C ASN A 675 6.92 -19.05 27.04
N GLY A 676 6.02 -18.52 27.88
CA GLY A 676 6.12 -17.17 28.45
C GLY A 676 5.41 -16.04 27.69
N HIS A 677 4.98 -16.25 26.45
CA HIS A 677 4.59 -15.15 25.54
C HIS A 677 3.18 -15.26 24.92
N SER A 678 2.38 -16.28 25.23
CA SER A 678 1.09 -16.45 24.55
C SER A 678 0.07 -15.37 24.92
N PHE A 679 0.15 -14.81 26.12
CA PHE A 679 -0.75 -13.72 26.51
C PHE A 679 -0.45 -12.41 25.75
N ASP A 680 0.68 -12.31 25.06
CA ASP A 680 1.00 -11.17 24.20
C ASP A 680 -0.06 -10.92 23.12
N GLN A 681 -0.83 -11.95 22.75
CA GLN A 681 -1.95 -11.83 21.81
C GLN A 681 -3.05 -10.85 22.28
N VAL A 682 -3.18 -10.59 23.58
CA VAL A 682 -4.13 -9.59 24.11
C VAL A 682 -3.55 -8.17 24.16
N LEU A 683 -2.26 -8.05 23.86
CA LEU A 683 -1.50 -6.80 23.80
C LEU A 683 -1.22 -6.42 22.33
N PHE A 684 -0.73 -5.20 22.11
CA PHE A 684 -0.19 -4.82 20.81
C PHE A 684 1.07 -5.60 20.45
N TYR A 685 1.86 -5.96 21.46
CA TYR A 685 3.09 -6.73 21.33
C TYR A 685 2.92 -8.02 20.51
N GLY A 686 1.88 -8.82 20.76
CA GLY A 686 1.62 -10.06 20.00
C GLY A 686 0.95 -9.88 18.64
N ASN A 687 0.52 -8.65 18.29
CA ASN A 687 -0.17 -8.33 17.03
C ASN A 687 0.67 -7.44 16.11
N GLU A 688 1.98 -7.39 16.34
CA GLU A 688 2.91 -6.48 15.68
C GLU A 688 2.88 -6.60 14.14
N LEU A 689 2.81 -7.83 13.59
CA LEU A 689 2.75 -8.05 12.13
C LEU A 689 1.53 -7.37 11.50
N THR A 690 0.38 -7.40 12.18
CA THR A 690 -0.85 -6.76 11.70
C THR A 690 -0.73 -5.25 11.72
N LEU A 691 -0.12 -4.70 12.76
CA LEU A 691 0.12 -3.25 12.91
C LEU A 691 1.14 -2.75 11.88
N ILE A 692 2.26 -3.46 11.68
CA ILE A 692 3.26 -3.11 10.66
C ILE A 692 2.63 -3.13 9.27
N LEU A 693 1.85 -4.17 8.95
CA LEU A 693 1.23 -4.26 7.63
C LEU A 693 0.23 -3.12 7.39
N PHE A 694 -0.49 -2.71 8.44
CA PHE A 694 -1.33 -1.52 8.38
C PHE A 694 -0.49 -0.25 8.14
N ASP A 695 0.61 -0.07 8.88
CA ASP A 695 1.50 1.09 8.70
C ASP A 695 2.07 1.14 7.27
N ILE A 696 2.46 0.00 6.68
CA ILE A 696 2.93 -0.09 5.28
C ILE A 696 1.85 0.37 4.30
N LEU A 697 0.63 -0.17 4.43
CA LEU A 697 -0.48 0.18 3.55
C LEU A 697 -0.88 1.64 3.72
N MET A 698 -0.85 2.17 4.94
CA MET A 698 -1.11 3.60 5.22
C MET A 698 -0.05 4.49 4.57
N PHE A 699 1.23 4.16 4.73
CA PHE A 699 2.34 4.89 4.09
C PHE A 699 2.17 4.93 2.57
N CYS A 700 1.91 3.76 1.97
CA CYS A 700 1.69 3.65 0.54
C CYS A 700 0.43 4.37 0.05
N MET A 701 -0.65 4.39 0.84
CA MET A 701 -1.91 5.06 0.48
C MET A 701 -1.74 6.58 0.49
N VAL A 702 -1.00 7.12 1.46
CA VAL A 702 -0.67 8.55 1.49
C VAL A 702 0.27 8.90 0.33
N ASP A 703 1.28 8.07 0.05
CA ASP A 703 2.17 8.30 -1.10
C ASP A 703 1.41 8.25 -2.43
N TYR A 704 0.46 7.32 -2.58
CA TYR A 704 -0.41 7.26 -3.75
C TYR A 704 -1.23 8.55 -3.93
N ALA A 705 -1.73 9.13 -2.83
CA ALA A 705 -2.55 10.34 -2.87
C ALA A 705 -1.74 11.64 -3.05
N ALA A 706 -0.54 11.73 -2.45
CA ALA A 706 0.24 12.97 -2.38
C ALA A 706 1.54 12.97 -3.20
N GLN A 707 1.98 11.79 -3.66
CA GLN A 707 3.28 11.57 -4.32
C GLN A 707 4.50 12.08 -3.53
N ASP A 708 4.41 12.07 -2.20
CA ASP A 708 5.48 12.52 -1.32
C ASP A 708 5.69 11.56 -0.15
N PHE A 709 6.86 10.90 -0.14
CA PHE A 709 7.26 10.00 0.93
C PHE A 709 7.38 10.70 2.30
N VAL A 710 7.78 11.97 2.35
CA VAL A 710 7.95 12.68 3.63
C VAL A 710 6.59 12.88 4.29
N LEU A 711 5.61 13.36 3.52
CA LEU A 711 4.23 13.49 3.99
C LEU A 711 3.65 12.13 4.38
N ALA A 712 3.91 11.08 3.58
CA ALA A 712 3.52 9.71 3.91
C ALA A 712 4.09 9.23 5.25
N GLY A 713 5.36 9.49 5.53
CA GLY A 713 5.99 9.15 6.79
C GLY A 713 5.35 9.86 7.99
N VAL A 714 5.15 11.18 7.89
CA VAL A 714 4.54 11.99 8.97
C VAL A 714 3.11 11.53 9.26
N LEU A 715 2.27 11.39 8.23
CA LEU A 715 0.87 10.98 8.41
C LEU A 715 0.76 9.55 8.93
N THR A 716 1.61 8.63 8.48
CA THR A 716 1.65 7.25 8.99
C THR A 716 2.01 7.23 10.47
N TYR A 717 3.03 7.99 10.88
CA TYR A 717 3.39 8.12 12.29
C TYR A 717 2.23 8.66 13.14
N LEU A 718 1.58 9.74 12.70
CA LEU A 718 0.45 10.33 13.42
C LEU A 718 -0.71 9.35 13.57
N VAL A 719 -1.06 8.61 12.51
CA VAL A 719 -2.14 7.61 12.58
C VAL A 719 -1.75 6.43 13.49
N SER A 720 -0.50 5.98 13.45
CA SER A 720 0.01 4.93 14.35
C SER A 720 -0.02 5.38 15.82
N GLU A 721 0.28 6.65 16.09
CA GLU A 721 0.13 7.27 17.42
C GLU A 721 -1.34 7.32 17.87
N LEU A 722 -2.25 7.74 16.99
CA LEU A 722 -3.69 7.77 17.27
C LEU A 722 -4.25 6.38 17.59
N ILE A 723 -3.78 5.34 16.87
CA ILE A 723 -4.16 3.94 17.15
C ILE A 723 -3.66 3.51 18.53
N THR A 724 -2.41 3.85 18.87
CA THR A 724 -1.83 3.58 20.19
C THR A 724 -2.62 4.27 21.29
N MET A 725 -2.94 5.55 21.10
CA MET A 725 -3.75 6.35 22.03
C MET A 725 -5.17 5.80 22.19
N ALA A 726 -5.82 5.39 21.10
CA ALA A 726 -7.15 4.78 21.16
C ALA A 726 -7.13 3.49 22.00
N ARG A 727 -6.10 2.66 21.83
CA ARG A 727 -5.92 1.42 22.58
C ARG A 727 -5.62 1.66 24.06
N THR A 728 -4.78 2.63 24.40
CA THR A 728 -4.45 2.94 25.81
C THR A 728 -5.64 3.54 26.54
N ILE A 729 -6.38 4.45 25.91
CA ILE A 729 -7.60 5.05 26.50
C ILE A 729 -8.70 4.00 26.69
N GLY A 730 -8.97 3.20 25.65
CA GLY A 730 -9.98 2.13 25.73
C GLY A 730 -9.59 1.04 26.73
N GLY A 731 -8.30 0.69 26.73
CA GLY A 731 -7.69 -0.28 27.63
C GLY A 731 -7.76 0.10 29.10
N LYS A 732 -7.39 1.34 29.44
CA LYS A 732 -7.47 1.89 30.80
C LYS A 732 -8.89 1.81 31.38
N LYS A 733 -9.88 2.27 30.60
CA LYS A 733 -11.29 2.20 30.97
C LYS A 733 -11.78 0.76 31.17
N ASN A 734 -11.37 -0.14 30.29
CA ASN A 734 -11.71 -1.55 30.43
C ASN A 734 -11.06 -2.15 31.69
N LEU A 735 -9.78 -1.87 31.91
CA LEU A 735 -9.03 -2.37 33.07
C LEU A 735 -9.68 -1.97 34.39
N ALA A 736 -9.98 -0.68 34.61
CA ALA A 736 -10.66 -0.23 35.84
C ALA A 736 -12.08 -0.78 35.99
N SER A 737 -12.78 -0.95 34.86
CA SER A 737 -14.11 -1.55 34.86
C SER A 737 -14.07 -2.99 35.35
N LYS A 738 -13.18 -3.81 34.77
CA LYS A 738 -13.11 -5.26 34.98
C LYS A 738 -12.39 -5.67 36.27
N THR A 739 -11.32 -4.97 36.63
CA THR A 739 -10.54 -5.28 37.84
C THR A 739 -11.12 -4.65 39.10
N LEU A 740 -12.16 -3.82 38.97
CA LEU A 740 -12.79 -3.05 40.04
C LEU A 740 -11.84 -2.04 40.73
N VAL A 741 -10.65 -1.81 40.17
CA VAL A 741 -9.71 -0.74 40.53
C VAL A 741 -10.27 0.62 40.12
N ASP A 742 -10.02 1.66 40.91
CA ASP A 742 -10.43 3.03 40.57
C ASP A 742 -9.50 3.62 39.51
N ASP A 743 -10.08 4.18 38.44
CA ASP A 743 -9.39 4.79 37.29
C ASP A 743 -8.31 5.82 37.70
N ARG A 744 -8.47 6.47 38.86
CA ARG A 744 -7.53 7.49 39.36
C ARG A 744 -6.18 6.92 39.76
N PHE A 745 -6.10 5.63 40.06
CA PHE A 745 -4.84 4.96 40.37
C PHE A 745 -4.14 4.41 39.14
N LEU A 746 -4.86 4.30 38.01
CA LEU A 746 -4.28 3.93 36.73
C LEU A 746 -3.57 5.15 36.13
N ILE A 747 -2.26 5.05 35.95
CA ILE A 747 -1.46 6.13 35.34
C ILE A 747 -1.45 5.93 33.83
#